data_AF-A0A812X2K4-F1
#
_entry.id   AF-A0A812X2K4-F1
#
_cell.length_a   1.000
_cell.length_b   1.000
_cell.length_c   1.000
_cell.angle_alpha   90.00
_cell.angle_beta   90.00
_cell.angle_gamma   90.00
#
_symmetry.space_group_name_H-M   'P 1'
#
loop_
_entity.id
_entity.type
_entity.pdbx_description
1 polymer ?
#
loop_
_entity_poly.entity_id
_entity_poly.type
_entity_poly.pdbx_seq_one_letter_code
_entity_poly.pdbx_strand_id
1 'polypeptide(L)'
;MCQANASNAETVEAAWGFVKRSYFDQSYNNQDWEAAHQRYLDRVKKGQRAESVVRDMIASLGDRYSRVIDAATFEQLMAFDPLGVGLVLARNDAKQVFVSSPPFAGSAAEKAGIKQGDIVDSINNMSFKEMSLLAVCDRVAQGDAAEVSLQLQRPGNAEVREVSLARPRQAKPLNQVECGVVTGKNDRKIGYFRLRNVGARSAVDLRAALAKVRSDGAQELVIDLRGNPGGSFPAALEIAEIFLKPGAVAAQVQLPTSESRKPLRVGEGTSQTSTEPLVVLVDGGSASASEVLAVALRGNCRAPLLGSKTFGKAAVQGVFGLPNKEAVALTVARYSGPSGTQIEGGLQPDLPLPGPSLPLGISLSGAAAELGLPLLQNGDYAALDVRASQANGTSHAVKRIEGVQDFVPPNAIEELGTATLAQRVQVLESIVQQQAQQLQQMTKVLEGVQKDVRRTVSVMQYNILASYLGKNTQPWFLYGADISAEEREQVFARFNARGPDGTPKHAWPDYATGILSPEEIAEVERYDAFFRWDFRRQKLLDQIEIMDPDVLSLVELDDHAFFAECLCDEWDSVFRKRPRASSADGCGIFWRKSKFELLASEGFDMVDGSDDKGREKRDRSCVMVLLKWRVAGHHVLPLVVVSTHLAKDPYNKAQTAIRVRQVTQIMASLTEFTSKHEARHCPVVLLGDLNARHFGEIRGHGAQSSDAQASRNEGSILPHVILVFLLL
;
A
#
# COMPACT_ATOMS: atom_id res chain seq x y z
N MET A 1 32.35 -23.67 44.97
CA MET A 1 31.15 -24.36 44.44
C MET A 1 29.85 -23.65 44.79
N CYS A 2 29.58 -23.26 46.05
CA CYS A 2 28.30 -22.63 46.43
C CYS A 2 27.97 -21.31 45.71
N GLN A 3 28.95 -20.40 45.52
CA GLN A 3 28.72 -19.12 44.81
C GLN A 3 28.47 -19.29 43.30
N ALA A 4 29.16 -20.23 42.64
CA ALA A 4 28.94 -20.52 41.21
C ALA A 4 27.58 -21.20 40.96
N ASN A 5 27.13 -22.07 41.88
CA ASN A 5 25.80 -22.67 41.80
C ASN A 5 24.68 -21.66 42.05
N ALA A 6 24.87 -20.67 42.92
CA ALA A 6 23.91 -19.60 43.14
C ALA A 6 23.73 -18.73 41.89
N SER A 7 24.83 -18.30 41.26
CA SER A 7 24.80 -17.51 40.02
C SER A 7 24.20 -18.27 38.83
N ASN A 8 24.43 -19.59 38.74
CA ASN A 8 23.82 -20.43 37.71
C ASN A 8 22.31 -20.58 37.90
N ALA A 9 21.85 -20.76 39.14
CA ALA A 9 20.43 -20.88 39.46
C ALA A 9 19.68 -19.57 39.16
N GLU A 10 20.27 -18.42 39.55
CA GLU A 10 19.73 -17.09 39.23
C GLU A 10 19.59 -16.85 37.73
N THR A 11 20.54 -17.33 36.92
CA THR A 11 20.49 -17.21 35.46
C THR A 11 19.35 -18.01 34.86
N VAL A 12 19.16 -19.25 35.32
CA VAL A 12 18.04 -20.12 34.89
C VAL A 12 16.70 -19.55 35.36
N GLU A 13 16.62 -19.03 36.59
CA GLU A 13 15.44 -18.37 37.15
C GLU A 13 15.03 -17.16 36.31
N ALA A 14 16.00 -16.31 35.96
CA ALA A 14 15.78 -15.12 35.14
C ALA A 14 15.25 -15.50 33.75
N ALA A 15 15.91 -16.45 33.06
CA ALA A 15 15.49 -16.92 31.75
C ALA A 15 14.06 -17.50 31.78
N TRP A 16 13.77 -18.38 32.75
CA TRP A 16 12.45 -18.96 32.92
C TRP A 16 11.37 -17.90 33.16
N GLY A 17 11.66 -16.91 34.02
CA GLY A 17 10.76 -15.81 34.33
C GLY A 17 10.48 -14.92 33.12
N PHE A 18 11.48 -14.65 32.27
CA PHE A 18 11.27 -13.91 31.01
C PHE A 18 10.37 -14.68 30.05
N VAL A 19 10.58 -16.00 29.89
CA VAL A 19 9.69 -16.82 29.07
C VAL A 19 8.27 -16.77 29.60
N LYS A 20 8.08 -17.01 30.91
CA LYS A 20 6.76 -17.01 31.55
C LYS A 20 6.01 -15.69 31.32
N ARG A 21 6.68 -14.55 31.49
CA ARG A 21 6.03 -13.23 31.43
C ARG A 21 5.86 -12.69 30.02
N SER A 22 6.72 -13.08 29.08
CA SER A 22 6.86 -12.35 27.83
C SER A 22 6.76 -13.21 26.57
N TYR A 23 6.92 -14.53 26.66
CA TYR A 23 6.86 -15.40 25.48
C TYR A 23 5.44 -15.45 24.90
N PHE A 24 5.34 -15.40 23.58
CA PHE A 24 4.08 -15.25 22.87
C PHE A 24 3.14 -16.45 23.04
N ASP A 25 3.67 -17.67 22.92
CA ASP A 25 2.86 -18.88 23.04
C ASP A 25 2.81 -19.33 24.51
N GLN A 26 1.70 -18.99 25.17
CA GLN A 26 1.45 -19.32 26.58
C GLN A 26 1.13 -20.80 26.82
N SER A 27 1.07 -21.64 25.77
CA SER A 27 1.09 -23.10 25.93
C SER A 27 2.50 -23.65 26.10
N TYR A 28 3.53 -22.82 25.86
CA TYR A 28 4.94 -23.18 25.92
C TYR A 28 5.26 -24.44 25.11
N ASN A 29 4.66 -24.58 23.92
CA ASN A 29 4.72 -25.81 23.13
C ASN A 29 4.19 -27.04 23.89
N ASN A 30 3.00 -26.89 24.48
CA ASN A 30 2.30 -27.91 25.28
C ASN A 30 3.07 -28.38 26.52
N GLN A 31 3.85 -27.51 27.14
CA GLN A 31 4.61 -27.82 28.36
C GLN A 31 3.96 -27.18 29.59
N ASP A 32 3.92 -27.94 30.69
CA ASP A 32 3.73 -27.35 32.02
C ASP A 32 4.99 -26.57 32.39
N TRP A 33 4.90 -25.25 32.32
CA TRP A 33 6.04 -24.37 32.51
C TRP A 33 6.53 -24.34 33.97
N GLU A 34 5.67 -24.60 34.95
CA GLU A 34 6.05 -24.70 36.37
C GLU A 34 6.78 -26.02 36.64
N ALA A 35 6.30 -27.13 36.06
CA ALA A 35 7.02 -28.40 36.15
C ALA A 35 8.38 -28.33 35.42
N ALA A 36 8.43 -27.65 34.27
CA ALA A 36 9.67 -27.42 33.52
C ALA A 36 10.67 -26.59 34.33
N HIS A 37 10.20 -25.59 35.10
CA HIS A 37 11.02 -24.77 35.99
C HIS A 37 11.83 -25.62 36.96
N GLN A 38 11.15 -26.49 37.70
CA GLN A 38 11.77 -27.36 38.70
C GLN A 38 12.78 -28.30 38.05
N ARG A 39 12.43 -28.86 36.88
CA ARG A 39 13.34 -29.70 36.10
C ARG A 39 14.65 -28.98 35.74
N TYR A 40 14.58 -27.72 35.31
CA TYR A 40 15.77 -26.95 34.94
C TYR A 40 16.60 -26.53 36.16
N LEU A 41 15.97 -26.13 37.27
CA LEU A 41 16.66 -25.84 38.52
C LEU A 41 17.40 -27.06 39.07
N ASP A 42 16.77 -28.25 39.02
CA ASP A 42 17.40 -29.48 39.48
C ASP A 42 18.61 -29.90 38.63
N ARG A 43 18.61 -29.58 37.33
CA ARG A 43 19.80 -29.78 36.46
C ARG A 43 20.98 -28.93 36.91
N VAL A 44 20.73 -27.67 37.28
CA VAL A 44 21.78 -26.78 37.82
C VAL A 44 22.28 -27.26 39.18
N LYS A 45 21.38 -27.69 40.09
CA LYS A 45 21.76 -28.27 41.39
C LYS A 45 22.67 -29.50 41.23
N LYS A 46 22.47 -30.29 40.16
CA LYS A 46 23.31 -31.45 39.78
C LYS A 46 24.63 -31.06 39.11
N GLY A 47 24.98 -29.77 39.06
CA GLY A 47 26.26 -29.26 38.57
C GLY A 47 26.30 -28.91 37.08
N GLN A 48 25.17 -28.91 36.37
CA GLN A 48 25.13 -28.44 34.99
C GLN A 48 25.27 -26.92 34.92
N ARG A 49 25.94 -26.43 33.88
CA ARG A 49 26.14 -25.00 33.67
C ARG A 49 24.87 -24.33 33.16
N ALA A 50 24.62 -23.10 33.58
CA ALA A 50 23.41 -22.37 33.24
C ALA A 50 23.25 -22.13 31.73
N GLU A 51 24.34 -21.89 30.99
CA GLU A 51 24.30 -21.62 29.55
C GLU A 51 23.69 -22.80 28.78
N SER A 52 24.06 -24.03 29.15
CA SER A 52 23.51 -25.24 28.55
C SER A 52 22.05 -25.45 28.93
N VAL A 53 21.70 -25.20 30.19
CA VAL A 53 20.34 -25.40 30.70
C VAL A 53 19.36 -24.40 30.07
N VAL A 54 19.76 -23.12 29.97
CA VAL A 54 18.97 -22.06 29.32
C VAL A 54 18.84 -22.33 27.82
N ARG A 55 19.90 -22.77 27.14
CA ARG A 55 19.81 -23.12 25.71
C ARG A 55 18.79 -24.22 25.45
N ASP A 56 18.79 -25.27 26.27
CA ASP A 56 17.79 -26.35 26.19
C ASP A 56 16.39 -25.86 26.53
N MET A 57 16.26 -24.97 27.53
CA MET A 57 15.00 -24.35 27.92
C MET A 57 14.38 -23.56 26.77
N ILE A 58 15.17 -22.71 26.09
CA ILE A 58 14.68 -21.93 24.97
C ILE A 58 14.39 -22.83 23.76
N ALA A 59 15.24 -23.83 23.49
CA ALA A 59 15.02 -24.80 22.42
C ALA A 59 13.73 -25.63 22.62
N SER A 60 13.35 -25.93 23.87
CA SER A 60 12.14 -26.72 24.14
C SER A 60 10.84 -26.01 23.74
N LEU A 61 10.87 -24.68 23.57
CA LEU A 61 9.73 -23.90 23.09
C LEU A 61 9.38 -24.15 21.62
N GLY A 62 10.28 -24.78 20.84
CA GLY A 62 10.03 -25.10 19.44
C GLY A 62 9.89 -23.88 18.52
N ASP A 63 10.16 -22.67 19.03
CA ASP A 63 10.08 -21.43 18.25
C ASP A 63 11.39 -21.15 17.54
N ARG A 64 11.34 -21.15 16.20
CA ARG A 64 12.47 -20.89 15.32
C ARG A 64 13.13 -19.53 15.50
N TYR A 65 12.47 -18.58 16.15
CA TYR A 65 13.00 -17.23 16.39
C TYR A 65 13.56 -17.02 17.79
N SER A 66 13.15 -17.85 18.76
CA SER A 66 13.60 -17.71 20.14
C SER A 66 14.96 -18.38 20.32
N ARG A 67 15.93 -17.65 20.87
CA ARG A 67 17.31 -18.14 20.99
C ARG A 67 18.06 -17.49 22.14
N VAL A 68 19.12 -18.17 22.59
CA VAL A 68 20.14 -17.58 23.47
C VAL A 68 21.12 -16.79 22.61
N ILE A 69 21.50 -15.62 23.10
CA ILE A 69 22.53 -14.75 22.56
C ILE A 69 23.69 -14.81 23.55
N ASP A 70 24.86 -15.23 23.07
CA ASP A 70 26.07 -15.30 23.91
C ASP A 70 26.52 -13.91 24.39
N ALA A 71 27.35 -13.86 25.43
CA ALA A 71 27.73 -12.61 26.06
C ALA A 71 28.49 -11.64 25.14
N ALA A 72 29.32 -12.13 24.22
CA ALA A 72 30.06 -11.27 23.30
C ALA A 72 29.13 -10.66 22.25
N THR A 73 28.22 -11.46 21.68
CA THR A 73 27.19 -11.01 20.74
C THR A 73 26.19 -10.08 21.45
N PHE A 74 25.84 -10.38 22.71
CA PHE A 74 24.95 -9.51 23.49
C PHE A 74 25.64 -8.19 23.81
N GLU A 75 26.92 -8.18 24.19
CA GLU A 75 27.70 -6.96 24.38
C GLU A 75 27.78 -6.12 23.09
N GLN A 76 27.95 -6.75 21.93
CA GLN A 76 27.89 -6.07 20.62
C GLN A 76 26.48 -5.58 20.25
N LEU A 77 25.42 -6.32 20.60
CA LEU A 77 24.03 -5.92 20.39
C LEU A 77 23.62 -4.81 21.37
N MET A 78 24.15 -4.82 22.59
CA MET A 78 23.94 -3.80 23.61
C MET A 78 24.80 -2.57 23.39
N ALA A 79 25.91 -2.68 22.66
CA ALA A 79 26.59 -1.53 22.06
C ALA A 79 25.68 -0.74 21.09
N PHE A 80 24.47 -1.25 20.80
CA PHE A 80 23.34 -0.44 20.35
C PHE A 80 22.82 0.43 21.50
N ASP A 81 23.47 1.57 21.65
CA ASP A 81 23.19 2.63 22.58
C ASP A 81 22.30 3.68 21.90
N PRO A 82 20.96 3.62 22.09
CA PRO A 82 20.04 4.48 21.34
C PRO A 82 20.25 5.97 21.64
N LEU A 83 20.84 6.29 22.80
CA LEU A 83 21.19 7.65 23.21
C LEU A 83 22.65 8.01 22.89
N GLY A 84 23.48 7.03 22.59
CA GLY A 84 24.92 7.20 22.40
C GLY A 84 25.68 7.61 23.68
N VAL A 85 25.16 7.34 24.89
CA VAL A 85 25.80 7.73 26.17
C VAL A 85 26.11 6.57 27.14
N GLY A 86 25.81 5.34 26.74
CA GLY A 86 26.15 4.10 27.43
C GLY A 86 25.06 3.56 28.34
N LEU A 87 23.78 3.81 28.00
CA LEU A 87 22.62 3.42 28.80
C LEU A 87 21.69 2.46 28.07
N VAL A 88 21.10 1.58 28.86
CA VAL A 88 20.01 0.71 28.44
C VAL A 88 18.79 1.03 29.29
N LEU A 89 17.69 1.38 28.64
CA LEU A 89 16.46 1.79 29.31
C LEU A 89 15.36 0.76 29.09
N ALA A 90 14.56 0.53 30.13
CA ALA A 90 13.33 -0.28 30.05
C ALA A 90 12.20 0.38 30.83
N ARG A 91 10.98 -0.15 30.69
CA ARG A 91 9.84 0.20 31.55
C ARG A 91 9.57 -0.90 32.56
N ASN A 92 9.33 -0.52 33.81
CA ASN A 92 8.89 -1.45 34.85
C ASN A 92 7.35 -1.59 34.87
N ASP A 93 6.83 -2.47 35.73
CA ASP A 93 5.39 -2.73 35.85
C ASP A 93 4.57 -1.50 36.31
N ALA A 94 5.22 -0.56 37.02
CA ALA A 94 4.65 0.73 37.40
C ALA A 94 4.69 1.76 36.24
N LYS A 95 5.06 1.35 35.02
CA LYS A 95 5.21 2.18 33.82
C LYS A 95 6.31 3.25 33.91
N GLN A 96 7.17 3.20 34.92
CA GLN A 96 8.32 4.09 35.06
C GLN A 96 9.45 3.61 34.15
N VAL A 97 10.16 4.54 33.52
CA VAL A 97 11.37 4.24 32.75
C VAL A 97 12.54 4.16 33.72
N PHE A 98 13.37 3.13 33.59
CA PHE A 98 14.52 2.93 34.47
C PHE A 98 15.71 2.38 33.69
N VAL A 99 16.90 2.54 34.26
CA VAL A 99 18.15 1.97 33.74
C VAL A 99 18.14 0.46 33.99
N SER A 100 17.99 -0.32 32.93
CA SER A 100 17.68 -1.75 33.03
C SER A 100 18.90 -2.64 33.23
N SER A 101 20.08 -2.16 32.86
CA SER A 101 21.37 -2.83 33.08
C SER A 101 22.41 -1.86 33.65
N PRO A 102 23.52 -2.34 34.23
CA PRO A 102 24.65 -1.46 34.55
C PRO A 102 25.08 -0.66 33.30
N PRO A 103 25.42 0.64 33.44
CA PRO A 103 25.96 1.42 32.33
C PRO A 103 27.24 0.79 31.77
N PHE A 104 27.53 1.01 30.48
CA PHE A 104 28.70 0.40 29.85
C PHE A 104 30.01 0.91 30.46
N ALA A 105 30.99 0.02 30.62
CA ALA A 105 32.28 0.37 31.19
C ALA A 105 33.00 1.41 30.31
N GLY A 106 33.52 2.48 30.93
CA GLY A 106 34.19 3.60 30.26
C GLY A 106 33.25 4.63 29.61
N SER A 107 31.93 4.43 29.65
CA SER A 107 30.93 5.32 29.03
C SER A 107 30.73 6.65 29.77
N ALA A 108 30.06 7.61 29.13
CA ALA A 108 29.66 8.86 29.75
C ALA A 108 28.73 8.61 30.96
N ALA A 109 27.78 7.69 30.82
CA ALA A 109 26.85 7.32 31.87
C ALA A 109 27.51 6.65 33.09
N GLU A 110 28.50 5.78 32.88
CA GLU A 110 29.26 5.19 33.98
C GLU A 110 30.09 6.26 34.71
N LYS A 111 30.79 7.13 33.96
CA LYS A 111 31.57 8.24 34.53
C LYS A 111 30.71 9.23 35.32
N ALA A 112 29.45 9.40 34.92
CA ALA A 112 28.47 10.23 35.63
C ALA A 112 27.84 9.53 36.86
N GLY A 113 28.25 8.30 37.19
CA GLY A 113 27.78 7.59 38.39
C GLY A 113 26.31 7.17 38.33
N ILE A 114 25.78 6.97 37.11
CA ILE A 114 24.47 6.36 36.89
C ILE A 114 24.56 4.87 37.23
N LYS A 115 23.51 4.31 37.81
CA LYS A 115 23.47 2.90 38.21
C LYS A 115 22.23 2.21 37.65
N GLN A 116 22.32 0.88 37.50
CA GLN A 116 21.16 0.05 37.25
C GLN A 116 20.08 0.31 38.31
N GLY A 117 18.83 0.46 37.87
CA GLY A 117 17.69 0.77 38.73
C GLY A 117 17.41 2.27 38.91
N ASP A 118 18.30 3.18 38.50
CA ASP A 118 17.99 4.62 38.49
C ASP A 118 16.76 4.87 37.58
N ILE A 119 15.75 5.58 38.09
CA ILE A 119 14.53 5.95 37.36
C ILE A 119 14.82 7.17 36.50
N VAL A 120 14.36 7.17 35.25
CA VAL A 120 14.52 8.27 34.30
C VAL A 120 13.17 8.95 34.08
N ASP A 121 13.03 10.19 34.52
CA ASP A 121 11.78 10.94 34.42
C ASP A 121 11.61 11.63 33.06
N SER A 122 12.72 12.12 32.50
CA SER A 122 12.76 12.76 31.18
C SER A 122 14.16 12.71 30.55
N ILE A 123 14.19 12.85 29.22
CA ILE A 123 15.42 13.00 28.42
C ILE A 123 15.29 14.26 27.57
N ASN A 124 16.26 15.18 27.65
CA ASN A 124 16.21 16.48 26.98
C ASN A 124 14.87 17.21 27.23
N ASN A 125 14.39 17.19 28.47
CA ASN A 125 13.10 17.72 28.92
C ASN A 125 11.85 17.06 28.30
N MET A 126 11.98 15.95 27.57
CA MET A 126 10.86 15.19 27.04
C MET A 126 10.40 14.13 28.04
N SER A 127 9.14 14.22 28.47
CA SER A 127 8.55 13.30 29.46
C SER A 127 8.02 12.01 28.84
N PHE A 128 8.20 10.90 29.54
CA PHE A 128 7.62 9.61 29.18
C PHE A 128 6.12 9.45 29.51
N LYS A 129 5.48 10.47 30.11
CA LYS A 129 4.03 10.49 30.38
C LYS A 129 3.21 10.66 29.09
N GLU A 130 3.73 11.42 28.14
CA GLU A 130 3.05 11.77 26.88
C GLU A 130 3.60 10.99 25.68
N MET A 131 4.83 10.47 25.79
CA MET A 131 5.51 9.76 24.71
C MET A 131 6.01 8.37 25.16
N SER A 132 6.08 7.43 24.22
CA SER A 132 6.67 6.11 24.50
C SER A 132 8.19 6.23 24.70
N LEU A 133 8.79 5.33 25.48
CA LEU A 133 10.25 5.25 25.66
C LEU A 133 10.98 5.22 24.31
N LEU A 134 10.46 4.42 23.38
CA LEU A 134 11.02 4.28 22.03
C LEU A 134 10.97 5.62 21.26
N ALA A 135 9.84 6.32 21.30
CA ALA A 135 9.69 7.61 20.62
C ALA A 135 10.59 8.71 21.21
N VAL A 136 10.82 8.73 22.52
CA VAL A 136 11.75 9.67 23.17
C VAL A 136 13.19 9.35 22.78
N CYS A 137 13.60 8.07 22.86
CA CYS A 137 14.93 7.63 22.45
C CYS A 137 15.22 7.94 20.97
N ASP A 138 14.25 7.70 20.08
CA ASP A 138 14.38 7.99 18.65
C ASP A 138 14.53 9.50 18.39
N ARG A 139 13.78 10.35 19.10
CA ARG A 139 13.87 11.81 18.96
C ARG A 139 15.19 12.37 19.47
N VAL A 140 15.75 11.77 20.52
CA VAL A 140 17.10 12.11 21.02
C VAL A 140 18.16 11.61 20.04
N ALA A 141 17.98 10.41 19.47
CA ALA A 141 18.87 9.85 18.45
C ALA A 141 18.92 10.71 17.18
N GLN A 142 17.78 11.32 16.80
CA GLN A 142 17.61 12.23 15.65
C GLN A 142 18.22 13.62 15.85
N GLY A 143 18.50 14.05 17.08
CA GLY A 143 19.10 15.35 17.36
C GLY A 143 20.62 15.36 17.16
N ASP A 144 21.15 16.46 16.63
CA ASP A 144 22.60 16.69 16.47
C ASP A 144 23.27 17.21 17.77
N ALA A 145 22.54 17.19 18.89
CA ALA A 145 23.04 17.68 20.17
C ALA A 145 24.27 16.87 20.60
N ALA A 146 25.34 17.58 20.95
CA ALA A 146 26.59 17.00 21.45
C ALA A 146 26.44 16.40 22.87
N GLU A 147 25.34 16.72 23.56
CA GLU A 147 25.03 16.28 24.91
C GLU A 147 23.58 15.81 25.02
N VAL A 148 23.34 14.89 25.96
CA VAL A 148 22.02 14.40 26.36
C VAL A 148 21.81 14.70 27.83
N SER A 149 20.76 15.46 28.17
CA SER A 149 20.35 15.72 29.56
C SER A 149 19.35 14.67 30.04
N LEU A 150 19.56 14.13 31.24
CA LEU A 150 18.69 13.18 31.91
C LEU A 150 18.25 13.72 33.27
N GLN A 151 16.94 13.65 33.55
CA GLN A 151 16.45 13.78 34.93
C GLN A 151 16.28 12.40 35.56
N LEU A 152 17.07 12.15 36.60
CA LEU A 152 17.22 10.84 37.23
C LEU A 152 16.78 10.88 38.69
N GLN A 153 16.09 9.83 39.12
CA GLN A 153 15.77 9.59 40.52
C GLN A 153 16.32 8.23 40.95
N ARG A 154 17.10 8.20 42.04
CA ARG A 154 17.58 6.94 42.60
C ARG A 154 16.51 6.32 43.51
N PRO A 155 16.13 5.04 43.34
CA PRO A 155 15.18 4.39 44.23
C PRO A 155 15.60 4.50 45.70
N GLY A 156 14.68 4.94 46.55
CA GLY A 156 14.93 5.20 47.98
C GLY A 156 15.45 6.61 48.29
N ASN A 157 15.70 7.46 47.29
CA ASN A 157 15.98 8.88 47.45
C ASN A 157 14.89 9.71 46.72
N ALA A 158 14.38 10.75 47.36
CA ALA A 158 13.32 11.60 46.80
C ALA A 158 13.86 12.71 45.89
N GLU A 159 15.17 12.96 45.89
CA GLU A 159 15.79 14.02 45.11
C GLU A 159 15.98 13.60 43.64
N VAL A 160 15.49 14.44 42.72
CA VAL A 160 15.71 14.31 41.27
C VAL A 160 16.97 15.09 40.90
N ARG A 161 17.93 14.42 40.24
CA ARG A 161 19.17 15.02 39.76
C ARG A 161 19.16 15.14 38.24
N GLU A 162 19.59 16.29 37.73
CA GLU A 162 19.85 16.48 36.31
C GLU A 162 21.31 16.10 36.00
N VAL A 163 21.52 15.31 34.95
CA VAL A 163 22.84 14.84 34.51
C VAL A 163 22.97 15.08 33.01
N SER A 164 23.94 15.91 32.61
CA SER A 164 24.32 16.08 31.20
C SER A 164 25.42 15.08 30.83
N LEU A 165 25.21 14.34 29.75
CA LEU A 165 26.12 13.30 29.26
C LEU A 165 26.63 13.64 27.86
N ALA A 166 27.96 13.68 27.71
CA ALA A 166 28.59 13.87 26.40
C ALA A 166 28.35 12.66 25.49
N ARG A 167 27.85 12.90 24.28
CA ARG A 167 27.61 11.87 23.26
C ARG A 167 28.85 11.75 22.36
N PRO A 168 29.53 10.59 22.26
CA PRO A 168 30.60 10.40 21.29
C PRO A 168 30.03 10.56 19.89
N ARG A 169 30.65 11.41 19.05
CA ARG A 169 30.23 11.63 17.66
C ARG A 169 30.13 10.28 16.94
N GLN A 170 28.92 9.82 16.65
CA GLN A 170 28.74 8.72 15.69
C GLN A 170 29.03 9.27 14.29
N ALA A 171 29.75 8.49 13.48
CA ALA A 171 29.90 8.76 12.06
C ALA A 171 28.51 8.94 11.44
N LYS A 172 28.37 9.96 10.58
CA LYS A 172 27.15 10.28 9.84
C LYS A 172 26.47 8.98 9.38
N PRO A 173 25.19 8.70 9.73
CA PRO A 173 24.49 7.57 9.17
C PRO A 173 24.49 7.72 7.65
N LEU A 174 25.09 6.77 6.93
CA LEU A 174 24.99 6.69 5.47
C LEU A 174 23.52 6.74 5.08
N ASN A 175 23.16 7.61 4.13
CA ASN A 175 21.79 7.72 3.58
C ASN A 175 21.27 6.32 3.26
N GLN A 176 20.17 5.91 3.91
CA GLN A 176 19.66 4.54 3.78
C GLN A 176 18.73 4.32 2.59
N VAL A 177 18.43 5.41 1.86
CA VAL A 177 17.53 5.43 0.70
C VAL A 177 18.32 5.90 -0.52
N GLU A 178 18.63 4.96 -1.41
CA GLU A 178 19.14 5.28 -2.75
C GLU A 178 17.94 5.70 -3.61
N CYS A 179 18.05 6.78 -4.40
CA CYS A 179 16.96 7.25 -5.25
C CYS A 179 17.44 7.73 -6.63
N GLY A 180 16.55 7.64 -7.61
CA GLY A 180 16.79 8.14 -8.97
C GLY A 180 15.50 8.22 -9.77
N VAL A 181 15.58 8.84 -10.95
CA VAL A 181 14.49 8.84 -11.94
C VAL A 181 14.88 7.95 -13.11
N VAL A 182 13.98 7.05 -13.48
CA VAL A 182 14.11 6.18 -14.64
C VAL A 182 13.06 6.58 -15.66
N THR A 183 13.42 6.66 -16.94
CA THR A 183 12.46 6.90 -18.02
C THR A 183 11.87 5.57 -18.47
N GLY A 184 10.56 5.39 -18.32
CA GLY A 184 9.80 4.25 -18.81
C GLY A 184 9.31 4.44 -20.26
N LYS A 185 8.47 3.54 -20.75
CA LYS A 185 7.85 3.70 -22.08
C LYS A 185 6.94 4.94 -22.13
N ASN A 186 6.87 5.58 -23.29
CA ASN A 186 6.14 6.83 -23.56
C ASN A 186 6.68 8.06 -22.80
N ASP A 187 8.00 8.11 -22.57
CA ASP A 187 8.70 9.22 -21.88
C ASP A 187 8.18 9.51 -20.45
N ARG A 188 7.47 8.55 -19.84
CA ARG A 188 6.98 8.70 -18.46
C ARG A 188 8.13 8.47 -17.50
N LYS A 189 8.32 9.42 -16.58
CA LYS A 189 9.36 9.38 -15.57
C LYS A 189 8.89 8.64 -14.33
N ILE A 190 9.70 7.70 -13.86
CA ILE A 190 9.44 6.84 -12.70
C ILE A 190 10.46 7.17 -11.62
N GLY A 191 9.99 7.58 -10.45
CA GLY A 191 10.80 7.75 -9.25
C GLY A 191 11.08 6.39 -8.62
N TYR A 192 12.36 6.02 -8.53
CA TYR A 192 12.79 4.77 -7.95
C TYR A 192 13.47 5.01 -6.60
N PHE A 193 13.09 4.23 -5.59
CA PHE A 193 13.65 4.25 -4.25
C PHE A 193 14.09 2.85 -3.85
N ARG A 194 15.35 2.69 -3.46
CA ARG A 194 15.89 1.43 -2.96
C ARG A 194 16.18 1.55 -1.47
N LEU A 195 15.47 0.77 -0.67
CA LEU A 195 15.63 0.72 0.78
C LEU A 195 16.35 -0.59 1.12
N ARG A 196 17.64 -0.53 1.45
CA ARG A 196 18.41 -1.73 1.85
C ARG A 196 18.09 -2.22 3.25
N ASN A 197 17.63 -1.32 4.11
CA ASN A 197 17.22 -1.56 5.49
C ASN A 197 16.12 -0.56 5.86
N VAL A 198 15.32 -0.86 6.89
CA VAL A 198 14.38 0.08 7.50
C VAL A 198 14.99 0.59 8.81
N GLY A 199 15.74 1.68 8.77
CA GLY A 199 16.31 2.32 9.96
C GLY A 199 15.51 3.53 10.43
N ALA A 200 15.92 4.09 11.57
CA ALA A 200 15.23 5.22 12.21
C ALA A 200 15.13 6.49 11.33
N ARG A 201 16.03 6.66 10.36
CA ARG A 201 16.02 7.81 9.42
C ARG A 201 15.32 7.53 8.09
N SER A 202 14.96 6.28 7.80
CA SER A 202 14.48 5.89 6.47
C SER A 202 13.24 6.67 6.02
N ALA A 203 12.32 7.02 6.93
CA ALA A 203 11.15 7.82 6.59
C ALA A 203 11.51 9.26 6.17
N VAL A 204 12.43 9.90 6.88
CA VAL A 204 12.90 11.27 6.56
C VAL A 204 13.66 11.27 5.23
N ASP A 205 14.59 10.32 5.07
CA ASP A 205 15.39 10.18 3.86
C ASP A 205 14.48 9.90 2.64
N LEU A 206 13.44 9.08 2.80
CA LEU A 206 12.48 8.81 1.74
C LEU A 206 11.61 10.03 1.39
N ARG A 207 11.19 10.85 2.36
CA ARG A 207 10.48 12.11 2.07
C ARG A 207 11.34 13.07 1.26
N ALA A 208 12.61 13.20 1.61
CA ALA A 208 13.56 14.03 0.87
C ALA A 208 13.80 13.50 -0.55
N ALA A 209 14.00 12.18 -0.68
CA ALA A 209 14.12 11.52 -1.97
C ALA A 209 12.87 11.71 -2.84
N LEU A 210 11.68 11.60 -2.25
CA LEU A 210 10.40 11.78 -2.93
C LEU A 210 10.25 13.21 -3.47
N ALA A 211 10.58 14.23 -2.68
CA ALA A 211 10.58 15.62 -3.13
C ALA A 211 11.54 15.84 -4.31
N LYS A 212 12.72 15.22 -4.26
CA LYS A 212 13.71 15.28 -5.34
C LYS A 212 13.18 14.67 -6.65
N VAL A 213 12.74 13.40 -6.62
CA VAL A 213 12.27 12.75 -7.86
C VAL A 213 11.01 13.40 -8.45
N ARG A 214 10.16 14.02 -7.60
CA ARG A 214 9.04 14.85 -8.05
C ARG A 214 9.51 16.08 -8.82
N SER A 215 10.52 16.79 -8.30
CA SER A 215 11.13 17.92 -9.00
C SER A 215 11.75 17.49 -10.33
N ASP A 216 12.26 16.27 -10.40
CA ASP A 216 12.82 15.69 -11.62
C ASP A 216 11.72 15.21 -12.62
N GLY A 217 10.45 15.32 -12.25
CA GLY A 217 9.28 15.08 -13.11
C GLY A 217 8.68 13.68 -13.01
N ALA A 218 9.02 12.90 -11.97
CA ALA A 218 8.45 11.58 -11.77
C ALA A 218 6.92 11.62 -11.62
N GLN A 219 6.22 10.77 -12.36
CA GLN A 219 4.77 10.62 -12.35
C GLN A 219 4.33 9.32 -11.67
N GLU A 220 5.24 8.36 -11.52
CA GLU A 220 5.02 7.02 -10.98
C GLU A 220 6.17 6.68 -10.02
N LEU A 221 5.94 5.81 -9.05
CA LEU A 221 6.89 5.51 -7.98
C LEU A 221 7.12 4.00 -7.83
N VAL A 222 8.35 3.62 -7.50
CA VAL A 222 8.73 2.25 -7.15
C VAL A 222 9.55 2.25 -5.87
N ILE A 223 9.12 1.47 -4.89
CA ILE A 223 9.87 1.17 -3.66
C ILE A 223 10.43 -0.24 -3.79
N ASP A 224 11.75 -0.40 -3.75
CA ASP A 224 12.41 -1.68 -3.81
C ASP A 224 12.89 -2.14 -2.44
N LEU A 225 12.24 -3.20 -1.93
CA LEU A 225 12.52 -3.88 -0.67
C LEU A 225 13.20 -5.25 -0.86
N ARG A 226 13.58 -5.62 -2.09
CA ARG A 226 14.27 -6.90 -2.35
C ARG A 226 15.56 -7.00 -1.54
N GLY A 227 15.84 -8.10 -0.86
CA GLY A 227 17.02 -8.25 0.00
C GLY A 227 17.02 -7.37 1.25
N ASN A 228 15.91 -6.71 1.61
CA ASN A 228 15.82 -5.89 2.81
C ASN A 228 15.33 -6.71 4.02
N PRO A 229 16.18 -6.98 5.02
CA PRO A 229 15.87 -7.87 6.13
C PRO A 229 14.93 -7.26 7.20
N GLY A 230 14.44 -6.03 7.00
CA GLY A 230 13.55 -5.35 7.92
C GLY A 230 14.24 -4.24 8.70
N GLY A 231 14.13 -4.24 10.02
CA GLY A 231 14.68 -3.19 10.90
C GLY A 231 13.65 -2.60 11.85
N SER A 232 13.64 -1.28 11.98
CA SER A 232 12.75 -0.51 12.85
C SER A 232 11.30 -0.59 12.37
N PHE A 233 10.44 -1.21 13.18
CA PHE A 233 9.00 -1.27 12.95
C PHE A 233 8.33 0.12 12.96
N PRO A 234 8.62 1.04 13.91
CA PRO A 234 8.09 2.41 13.85
C PRO A 234 8.43 3.11 12.54
N ALA A 235 9.67 2.98 12.06
CA ALA A 235 10.06 3.57 10.78
C ALA A 235 9.29 2.98 9.59
N ALA A 236 8.93 1.70 9.61
CA ALA A 236 8.04 1.13 8.60
C ALA A 236 6.63 1.76 8.62
N LEU A 237 6.08 2.06 9.80
CA LEU A 237 4.80 2.77 9.92
C LEU A 237 4.90 4.22 9.44
N GLU A 238 5.98 4.92 9.77
CA GLU A 238 6.22 6.29 9.30
C GLU A 238 6.43 6.36 7.78
N ILE A 239 7.09 5.36 7.20
CA ILE A 239 7.18 5.24 5.74
C ILE A 239 5.79 4.99 5.15
N ALA A 240 4.98 4.11 5.75
CA ALA A 240 3.62 3.85 5.29
C ALA A 240 2.75 5.13 5.35
N GLU A 241 2.94 5.98 6.36
CA GLU A 241 2.25 7.27 6.50
C GLU A 241 2.45 8.21 5.31
N ILE A 242 3.59 8.13 4.61
CA ILE A 242 3.85 8.93 3.41
C ILE A 242 2.83 8.62 2.29
N PHE A 243 2.33 7.38 2.24
CA PHE A 243 1.52 6.86 1.13
C PHE A 243 0.09 6.50 1.51
N LEU A 244 -0.22 6.38 2.81
CA LEU A 244 -1.54 6.03 3.31
C LEU A 244 -2.31 7.25 3.82
N LYS A 245 -3.64 7.16 3.78
CA LYS A 245 -4.50 8.20 4.35
C LYS A 245 -4.30 8.29 5.88
N PRO A 246 -4.38 9.49 6.48
CA PRO A 246 -4.33 9.67 7.92
C PRO A 246 -5.28 8.72 8.66
N GLY A 247 -4.79 8.09 9.72
CA GLY A 247 -5.57 7.13 10.51
C GLY A 247 -5.83 5.78 9.86
N ALA A 248 -5.33 5.49 8.64
CA ALA A 248 -5.41 4.16 8.05
C ALA A 248 -4.74 3.11 8.94
N VAL A 249 -5.32 1.91 9.03
CA VAL A 249 -4.70 0.78 9.73
C VAL A 249 -3.59 0.24 8.84
N ALA A 250 -2.34 0.31 9.31
CA ALA A 250 -1.19 -0.21 8.56
C ALA A 250 -0.88 -1.67 8.92
N ALA A 251 -1.07 -2.03 10.19
CA ALA A 251 -0.84 -3.40 10.68
C ALA A 251 -1.73 -3.66 11.89
N GLN A 252 -1.76 -4.91 12.33
CA GLN A 252 -2.30 -5.28 13.63
C GLN A 252 -1.24 -6.02 14.44
N VAL A 253 -1.23 -5.81 15.74
CA VAL A 253 -0.34 -6.51 16.68
C VAL A 253 -1.14 -7.41 17.61
N GLN A 254 -0.65 -8.63 17.79
CA GLN A 254 -1.14 -9.57 18.79
C GLN A 254 -0.09 -9.73 19.88
N LEU A 255 -0.53 -9.63 21.14
CA LEU A 255 0.30 -9.79 22.34
C LEU A 255 0.03 -11.17 22.98
N PRO A 256 0.93 -11.69 23.84
CA PRO A 256 0.87 -13.07 24.34
C PRO A 256 -0.41 -13.42 25.10
N THR A 257 -0.95 -12.46 25.85
CA THR A 257 -2.12 -12.63 26.73
C THR A 257 -3.42 -12.13 26.11
N SER A 258 -3.41 -11.80 24.81
CA SER A 258 -4.54 -11.19 24.14
C SER A 258 -4.89 -11.95 22.87
N GLU A 259 -6.09 -12.54 22.86
CA GLU A 259 -6.67 -13.08 21.62
C GLU A 259 -7.04 -11.97 20.64
N SER A 260 -7.27 -10.75 21.14
CA SER A 260 -7.62 -9.61 20.29
C SER A 260 -6.39 -8.97 19.66
N ARG A 261 -6.48 -8.76 18.35
CA ARG A 261 -5.48 -8.01 17.58
C ARG A 261 -5.77 -6.53 17.71
N LYS A 262 -4.76 -5.74 18.07
CA LYS A 262 -4.89 -4.29 18.18
C LYS A 262 -4.46 -3.63 16.86
N PRO A 263 -5.29 -2.75 16.28
CA PRO A 263 -4.91 -2.02 15.07
C PRO A 263 -3.81 -1.02 15.38
N LEU A 264 -2.80 -0.98 14.52
CA LEU A 264 -1.76 0.03 14.49
C LEU A 264 -2.02 0.93 13.29
N ARG A 265 -2.27 2.21 13.58
CA ARG A 265 -2.62 3.22 12.58
C ARG A 265 -1.41 4.08 12.24
N VAL A 266 -1.35 4.55 11.01
CA VAL A 266 -0.44 5.64 10.64
C VAL A 266 -0.85 6.93 11.37
N GLY A 267 0.11 7.80 11.65
CA GLY A 267 -0.15 9.06 12.35
C GLY A 267 -1.07 10.00 11.56
N GLU A 268 -1.57 11.05 12.21
CA GLU A 268 -2.35 12.11 11.58
C GLU A 268 -1.46 13.14 10.82
N GLY A 269 -0.32 12.69 10.29
CA GLY A 269 0.78 13.52 9.79
C GLY A 269 0.41 14.82 9.08
N THR A 270 1.23 15.85 9.28
CA THR A 270 1.06 17.23 8.78
C THR A 270 1.36 17.43 7.28
N SER A 271 1.60 16.35 6.52
CA SER A 271 2.02 16.40 5.11
C SER A 271 1.01 15.74 4.19
N GLN A 272 0.85 16.27 2.97
CA GLN A 272 -0.01 15.68 1.94
C GLN A 272 0.47 14.26 1.60
N THR A 273 -0.42 13.28 1.77
CA THR A 273 -0.22 11.89 1.34
C THR A 273 0.12 11.83 -0.15
N SER A 274 1.17 11.08 -0.51
CA SER A 274 1.54 10.82 -1.91
C SER A 274 0.46 10.00 -2.62
N THR A 275 -0.01 10.50 -3.76
CA THR A 275 -1.08 9.91 -4.57
C THR A 275 -0.60 9.29 -5.87
N GLU A 276 0.67 9.45 -6.23
CA GLU A 276 1.25 8.90 -7.45
C GLU A 276 1.13 7.37 -7.48
N PRO A 277 0.91 6.75 -8.66
CA PRO A 277 0.94 5.30 -8.80
C PRO A 277 2.21 4.71 -8.17
N LEU A 278 2.05 3.70 -7.31
CA LEU A 278 3.13 3.12 -6.52
C LEU A 278 3.17 1.61 -6.67
N VAL A 279 4.37 1.05 -6.76
CA VAL A 279 4.64 -0.39 -6.72
C VAL A 279 5.70 -0.69 -5.66
N VAL A 280 5.60 -1.87 -5.03
CA VAL A 280 6.62 -2.35 -4.11
C VAL A 280 7.27 -3.62 -4.66
N LEU A 281 8.59 -3.62 -4.83
CA LEU A 281 9.35 -4.81 -5.22
C LEU A 281 9.79 -5.58 -3.97
N VAL A 282 9.58 -6.89 -3.97
CA VAL A 282 9.86 -7.79 -2.85
C VAL A 282 10.50 -9.11 -3.31
N ASP A 283 11.26 -9.76 -2.44
CA ASP A 283 11.80 -11.10 -2.67
C ASP A 283 11.95 -11.89 -1.36
N GLY A 284 12.56 -13.08 -1.42
CA GLY A 284 12.81 -13.91 -0.25
C GLY A 284 13.73 -13.29 0.82
N GLY A 285 14.42 -12.20 0.51
CA GLY A 285 15.19 -11.40 1.47
C GLY A 285 14.40 -10.27 2.11
N SER A 286 13.20 -9.94 1.60
CA SER A 286 12.28 -9.01 2.24
C SER A 286 11.69 -9.62 3.51
N ALA A 287 12.05 -9.08 4.68
CA ALA A 287 11.65 -9.66 5.97
C ALA A 287 11.16 -8.62 6.99
N SER A 288 10.38 -9.06 7.98
CA SER A 288 10.06 -8.28 9.19
C SER A 288 9.46 -6.90 8.90
N ALA A 289 10.09 -5.79 9.33
CA ALA A 289 9.58 -4.43 9.11
C ALA A 289 9.30 -4.13 7.62
N SER A 290 10.06 -4.71 6.69
CA SER A 290 9.81 -4.59 5.24
C SER A 290 8.54 -5.30 4.82
N GLU A 291 8.22 -6.45 5.42
CA GLU A 291 6.96 -7.17 5.19
C GLU A 291 5.77 -6.43 5.81
N VAL A 292 5.97 -5.78 6.96
CA VAL A 292 4.97 -4.87 7.55
C VAL A 292 4.67 -3.72 6.59
N LEU A 293 5.69 -3.05 6.06
CA LEU A 293 5.51 -1.98 5.08
C LEU A 293 4.80 -2.48 3.82
N ALA A 294 5.23 -3.62 3.27
CA ALA A 294 4.64 -4.23 2.10
C ALA A 294 3.15 -4.58 2.32
N VAL A 295 2.81 -5.23 3.44
CA VAL A 295 1.41 -5.59 3.74
C VAL A 295 0.55 -4.37 4.07
N ALA A 296 1.13 -3.32 4.66
CA ALA A 296 0.43 -2.07 4.94
C ALA A 296 0.00 -1.38 3.64
N LEU A 297 0.92 -1.24 2.68
CA LEU A 297 0.64 -0.63 1.38
C LEU A 297 -0.30 -1.50 0.54
N ARG A 298 -0.06 -2.81 0.49
CA ARG A 298 -0.91 -3.76 -0.25
C ARG A 298 -2.32 -3.84 0.32
N GLY A 299 -2.44 -4.00 1.64
CA GLY A 299 -3.72 -4.21 2.32
C GLY A 299 -4.64 -2.98 2.33
N ASN A 300 -4.09 -1.79 2.10
CA ASN A 300 -4.85 -0.55 1.92
C ASN A 300 -5.11 -0.22 0.43
N CYS A 301 -4.91 -1.18 -0.48
CA CYS A 301 -5.05 -0.99 -1.92
C CYS A 301 -4.17 0.16 -2.48
N ARG A 302 -3.03 0.44 -1.84
CA ARG A 302 -2.15 1.56 -2.22
C ARG A 302 -1.10 1.17 -3.25
N ALA A 303 -0.56 -0.04 -3.16
CA ALA A 303 0.47 -0.54 -4.08
C ALA A 303 0.42 -2.08 -4.19
N PRO A 304 0.52 -2.66 -5.40
CA PRO A 304 0.72 -4.09 -5.56
C PRO A 304 2.16 -4.49 -5.23
N LEU A 305 2.35 -5.74 -4.80
CA LEU A 305 3.65 -6.35 -4.54
C LEU A 305 4.15 -7.11 -5.77
N LEU A 306 5.37 -6.81 -6.23
CA LEU A 306 5.97 -7.45 -7.40
C LEU A 306 7.28 -8.15 -7.03
N GLY A 307 7.56 -9.31 -7.64
CA GLY A 307 8.82 -10.04 -7.39
C GLY A 307 8.62 -11.49 -6.97
N SER A 308 9.18 -11.93 -5.85
CA SER A 308 9.00 -13.29 -5.33
C SER A 308 8.42 -13.28 -3.92
N LYS A 309 8.01 -14.46 -3.44
CA LYS A 309 7.51 -14.64 -2.07
C LYS A 309 8.51 -14.09 -1.04
N THR A 310 8.01 -13.36 -0.04
CA THR A 310 8.82 -12.80 1.05
C THR A 310 9.22 -13.82 2.11
N PHE A 311 10.11 -13.44 3.03
CA PHE A 311 10.69 -14.35 4.02
C PHE A 311 9.66 -14.97 4.98
N GLY A 312 8.70 -14.16 5.44
CA GLY A 312 7.62 -14.60 6.30
C GLY A 312 7.88 -14.49 7.79
N LYS A 313 8.52 -13.39 8.24
CA LYS A 313 8.84 -13.13 9.65
C LYS A 313 7.81 -12.17 10.25
N ALA A 314 6.75 -12.73 10.84
CA ALA A 314 5.76 -11.94 11.58
C ALA A 314 6.11 -11.75 13.06
N ALA A 315 7.04 -12.56 13.58
CA ALA A 315 7.44 -12.58 14.97
C ALA A 315 8.23 -11.34 15.37
N VAL A 316 7.81 -10.72 16.46
CA VAL A 316 8.51 -9.62 17.16
C VAL A 316 9.35 -10.23 18.27
N GLN A 317 10.66 -9.99 18.25
CA GLN A 317 11.55 -10.45 19.30
C GLN A 317 11.75 -9.37 20.38
N GLY A 318 11.62 -9.76 21.64
CA GLY A 318 12.15 -9.03 22.79
C GLY A 318 13.49 -9.63 23.21
N VAL A 319 14.48 -8.81 23.52
CA VAL A 319 15.79 -9.26 24.00
C VAL A 319 15.90 -8.97 25.50
N PHE A 320 16.19 -10.00 26.29
CA PHE A 320 16.24 -9.93 27.75
C PHE A 320 17.62 -10.38 28.25
N GLY A 321 18.35 -9.47 28.88
CA GLY A 321 19.67 -9.77 29.46
C GLY A 321 19.59 -10.72 30.64
N LEU A 322 20.59 -11.58 30.78
CA LEU A 322 20.74 -12.57 31.83
C LEU A 322 21.88 -12.19 32.79
N PRO A 323 21.85 -12.66 34.06
CA PRO A 323 22.90 -12.41 35.04
C PRO A 323 24.31 -12.83 34.60
N ASN A 324 24.43 -13.85 33.76
CA ASN A 324 25.70 -14.33 33.20
C ASN A 324 26.21 -13.50 31.99
N LYS A 325 25.63 -12.32 31.75
CA LYS A 325 25.90 -11.42 30.61
C LYS A 325 25.49 -11.97 29.23
N GLU A 326 24.85 -13.13 29.16
CA GLU A 326 24.15 -13.57 27.95
C GLU A 326 22.77 -12.89 27.86
N ALA A 327 22.01 -13.19 26.81
CA ALA A 327 20.61 -12.78 26.71
C ALA A 327 19.73 -13.84 26.06
N VAL A 328 18.42 -13.71 26.23
CA VAL A 328 17.43 -14.47 25.47
C VAL A 328 16.67 -13.54 24.54
N ALA A 329 16.64 -13.86 23.25
CA ALA A 329 15.68 -13.29 22.32
C ALA A 329 14.44 -14.18 22.33
N LEU A 330 13.27 -13.62 22.67
CA LEU A 330 12.00 -14.34 22.74
C LEU A 330 10.99 -13.72 21.79
N THR A 331 10.17 -14.53 21.13
CA THR A 331 9.00 -14.01 20.42
C THR A 331 8.00 -13.48 21.44
N VAL A 332 7.71 -12.17 21.41
CA VAL A 332 6.82 -11.49 22.36
C VAL A 332 5.54 -10.96 21.73
N ALA A 333 5.49 -10.86 20.42
CA ALA A 333 4.31 -10.42 19.68
C ALA A 333 4.34 -10.96 18.25
N ARG A 334 3.21 -10.85 17.56
CA ARG A 334 3.11 -11.13 16.12
C ARG A 334 2.40 -9.99 15.42
N TYR A 335 2.91 -9.61 14.25
CA TYR A 335 2.25 -8.68 13.35
C TYR A 335 1.40 -9.40 12.31
N SER A 336 0.33 -8.74 11.90
CA SER A 336 -0.48 -9.11 10.73
C SER A 336 -0.86 -7.85 9.95
N GLY A 337 -1.33 -8.04 8.72
CA GLY A 337 -1.76 -6.94 7.86
C GLY A 337 -3.01 -6.21 8.38
N PRO A 338 -3.42 -5.11 7.72
CA PRO A 338 -4.55 -4.27 8.12
C PRO A 338 -5.86 -5.03 8.39
N SER A 339 -6.16 -6.03 7.55
CA SER A 339 -7.33 -6.91 7.61
C SER A 339 -7.06 -8.24 8.32
N GLY A 340 -5.93 -8.37 9.01
CA GLY A 340 -5.50 -9.60 9.67
C GLY A 340 -4.74 -10.58 8.78
N THR A 341 -4.33 -10.16 7.57
CA THR A 341 -3.49 -10.95 6.65
C THR A 341 -2.25 -11.50 7.35
N GLN A 342 -2.01 -12.80 7.24
CA GLN A 342 -0.86 -13.45 7.86
C GLN A 342 0.43 -13.10 7.11
N ILE A 343 1.42 -12.55 7.84
CA ILE A 343 2.79 -12.37 7.33
C ILE A 343 3.60 -13.66 7.50
N GLU A 344 3.33 -14.43 8.57
CA GLU A 344 4.09 -15.63 8.89
C GLU A 344 4.02 -16.64 7.75
N GLY A 345 5.18 -17.08 7.26
CA GLY A 345 5.27 -17.95 6.09
C GLY A 345 5.36 -17.24 4.75
N GLY A 346 5.30 -15.90 4.70
CA GLY A 346 5.70 -15.07 3.56
C GLY A 346 4.52 -14.52 2.76
N LEU A 347 4.60 -13.25 2.38
CA LEU A 347 3.68 -12.57 1.48
C LEU A 347 3.91 -13.04 0.05
N GLN A 348 2.82 -13.41 -0.64
CA GLN A 348 2.86 -13.69 -2.07
C GLN A 348 2.82 -12.38 -2.86
N PRO A 349 3.68 -12.20 -3.88
CA PRO A 349 3.58 -11.07 -4.77
C PRO A 349 2.26 -11.13 -5.56
N ASP A 350 1.69 -9.96 -5.80
CA ASP A 350 0.53 -9.74 -6.66
C ASP A 350 0.83 -10.02 -8.14
N LEU A 351 2.09 -9.82 -8.54
CA LEU A 351 2.64 -10.23 -9.83
C LEU A 351 4.04 -10.81 -9.60
N PRO A 352 4.22 -12.13 -9.72
CA PRO A 352 5.52 -12.77 -9.67
C PRO A 352 6.36 -12.29 -10.84
N LEU A 353 7.59 -11.88 -10.54
CA LEU A 353 8.60 -11.63 -11.54
C LEU A 353 9.63 -12.76 -11.45
N PRO A 354 10.24 -13.19 -12.58
CA PRO A 354 11.40 -14.06 -12.51
C PRO A 354 12.45 -13.34 -11.68
N GLY A 355 12.68 -13.81 -10.45
CA GLY A 355 13.76 -13.29 -9.62
C GLY A 355 15.11 -13.58 -10.29
N PRO A 356 16.17 -12.84 -9.97
CA PRO A 356 17.50 -13.39 -10.17
C PRO A 356 17.54 -14.71 -9.41
N SER A 357 17.72 -15.82 -10.11
CA SER A 357 18.24 -17.03 -9.49
C SER A 357 19.62 -16.63 -8.95
N LEU A 358 19.69 -16.28 -7.67
CA LEU A 358 20.98 -16.31 -6.98
C LEU A 358 21.44 -17.77 -7.05
N PRO A 359 22.55 -18.10 -7.71
CA PRO A 359 23.22 -19.35 -7.42
C PRO A 359 23.63 -19.25 -5.95
N LEU A 360 23.00 -20.05 -5.10
CA LEU A 360 23.56 -20.40 -3.80
C LEU A 360 24.99 -20.92 -4.04
N GLY A 361 25.98 -20.15 -3.60
CA GLY A 361 27.38 -20.56 -3.56
C GLY A 361 28.18 -20.25 -4.83
N ILE A 362 28.81 -19.08 -4.86
CA ILE A 362 30.14 -18.97 -5.48
C ILE A 362 31.10 -18.69 -4.33
N SER A 363 31.85 -19.72 -3.95
CA SER A 363 33.06 -19.58 -3.14
C SER A 363 33.99 -18.59 -3.86
N LEU A 364 34.52 -17.61 -3.13
CA LEU A 364 35.58 -16.70 -3.60
C LEU A 364 36.83 -17.44 -4.09
N SER A 365 36.92 -18.76 -3.94
CA SER A 365 37.93 -19.61 -4.55
C SER A 365 37.81 -19.77 -6.07
N GLY A 366 36.63 -19.54 -6.66
CA GLY A 366 36.40 -19.73 -8.11
C GLY A 366 36.95 -18.61 -8.99
N ALA A 367 36.86 -17.35 -8.53
CA ALA A 367 37.32 -16.19 -9.27
C ALA A 367 38.86 -16.10 -9.37
N ALA A 368 39.58 -16.72 -8.44
CA ALA A 368 41.04 -16.80 -8.47
C ALA A 368 41.58 -17.74 -9.57
N ALA A 369 40.79 -18.76 -9.96
CA ALA A 369 41.19 -19.75 -10.96
C ALA A 369 41.03 -19.24 -12.40
N GLU A 370 40.04 -18.38 -12.68
CA GLU A 370 39.85 -17.77 -14.01
C GLU A 370 40.84 -16.63 -14.32
N LEU A 371 41.50 -16.07 -13.30
CA LEU A 371 42.47 -14.97 -13.44
C LEU A 371 43.93 -15.44 -13.55
N GLY A 372 44.19 -16.76 -13.56
CA GLY A 372 45.53 -17.30 -13.83
C GLY A 372 46.63 -16.86 -12.85
N LEU A 373 46.28 -16.52 -11.61
CA LEU A 373 47.25 -16.15 -10.58
C LEU A 373 47.75 -17.42 -9.86
N PRO A 374 49.07 -17.66 -9.79
CA PRO A 374 49.58 -18.84 -9.11
C PRO A 374 49.37 -18.73 -7.59
N LEU A 375 48.69 -19.72 -7.01
CA LEU A 375 48.70 -19.96 -5.57
C LEU A 375 50.11 -20.43 -5.17
N LEU A 376 50.79 -19.68 -4.30
CA LEU A 376 51.92 -20.24 -3.55
C LEU A 376 51.49 -20.56 -2.13
N GLN A 377 51.66 -21.83 -1.78
CA GLN A 377 51.57 -22.32 -0.41
C GLN A 377 52.81 -21.85 0.36
N ASN A 378 52.56 -21.34 1.58
CA ASN A 378 53.52 -20.95 2.61
C ASN A 378 54.21 -19.60 2.38
N GLY A 379 53.96 -18.68 3.32
CA GLY A 379 54.40 -17.29 3.26
C GLY A 379 55.91 -17.12 3.19
N ASP A 380 56.33 -16.24 2.27
CA ASP A 380 57.40 -15.25 2.42
C ASP A 380 57.40 -14.37 1.15
N TYR A 381 57.59 -13.06 1.30
CA TYR A 381 57.71 -12.12 0.17
C TYR A 381 59.17 -11.87 -0.15
N ALA A 382 59.55 -12.02 -1.43
CA ALA A 382 60.77 -11.40 -1.96
C ALA A 382 60.61 -10.95 -3.41
N ALA A 383 60.75 -9.64 -3.58
CA ALA A 383 61.26 -8.84 -4.70
C ALA A 383 61.36 -9.46 -6.10
N LEU A 384 60.85 -8.74 -7.10
CA LEU A 384 61.65 -8.46 -8.30
C LEU A 384 61.17 -7.20 -9.05
N ASP A 385 62.16 -6.34 -9.22
CA ASP A 385 62.25 -5.07 -9.91
C ASP A 385 62.26 -5.28 -11.43
N VAL A 386 61.44 -4.55 -12.20
CA VAL A 386 61.73 -4.25 -13.62
C VAL A 386 61.27 -2.84 -13.95
N ARG A 387 62.26 -2.00 -14.26
CA ARG A 387 62.13 -0.64 -14.77
C ARG A 387 61.72 -0.58 -16.25
N ALA A 388 61.08 0.55 -16.56
CA ALA A 388 61.11 1.33 -17.81
C ALA A 388 60.25 0.90 -19.02
N SER A 389 59.27 1.75 -19.37
CA SER A 389 59.43 2.69 -20.51
C SER A 389 58.32 3.75 -20.51
N GLN A 390 58.73 5.02 -20.63
CA GLN A 390 57.87 6.19 -20.84
C GLN A 390 57.23 6.22 -22.23
N ALA A 391 56.03 6.80 -22.36
CA ALA A 391 55.72 7.82 -23.38
C ALA A 391 54.31 8.44 -23.21
N ASN A 392 54.32 9.74 -22.87
CA ASN A 392 53.53 10.86 -23.39
C ASN A 392 51.98 10.90 -23.39
N GLY A 393 51.48 11.93 -22.68
CA GLY A 393 50.29 12.75 -23.02
C GLY A 393 48.96 12.15 -22.53
N THR A 394 48.13 12.82 -21.73
CA THR A 394 47.73 14.23 -21.79
C THR A 394 47.13 14.70 -20.46
N SER A 395 47.63 15.85 -20.01
CA SER A 395 47.35 16.57 -18.77
C SER A 395 45.98 17.31 -18.75
N HIS A 396 44.87 16.67 -19.16
CA HIS A 396 43.57 17.35 -19.24
C HIS A 396 42.37 16.72 -18.51
N ALA A 397 42.59 15.76 -17.61
CA ALA A 397 41.49 15.12 -16.85
C ALA A 397 41.55 15.28 -15.31
N VAL A 398 42.35 16.22 -14.77
CA VAL A 398 42.58 16.32 -13.30
C VAL A 398 41.78 17.46 -12.63
N LYS A 399 40.69 17.96 -13.22
CA LYS A 399 39.86 19.01 -12.58
C LYS A 399 38.36 18.72 -12.43
N ARG A 400 37.93 17.47 -12.51
CA ARG A 400 36.58 17.04 -12.06
C ARG A 400 36.64 15.67 -11.40
N ILE A 401 37.24 15.59 -10.22
CA ILE A 401 37.02 14.49 -9.27
C ILE A 401 36.94 15.10 -7.86
N GLU A 402 35.96 15.97 -7.66
CA GLU A 402 35.39 16.25 -6.35
C GLU A 402 33.95 15.73 -6.44
N GLY A 403 33.70 14.55 -5.86
CA GLY A 403 32.39 13.87 -5.94
C GLY A 403 32.42 12.34 -5.98
N VAL A 404 33.59 11.71 -6.11
CA VAL A 404 33.71 10.23 -6.15
C VAL A 404 33.99 9.61 -4.77
N GLN A 405 34.20 10.42 -3.72
CA GLN A 405 34.42 9.90 -2.37
C GLN A 405 33.15 9.37 -1.68
N ASP A 406 31.95 9.64 -2.22
CA ASP A 406 30.68 9.22 -1.62
C ASP A 406 30.15 7.86 -2.11
N PHE A 407 30.85 7.18 -3.03
CA PHE A 407 30.37 5.96 -3.68
C PHE A 407 31.31 4.74 -3.57
N VAL A 408 32.34 4.82 -2.72
CA VAL A 408 33.26 3.70 -2.47
C VAL A 408 33.10 3.23 -1.01
N PRO A 409 32.81 1.94 -0.75
CA PRO A 409 32.75 1.42 0.62
C PRO A 409 34.10 1.68 1.35
N PRO A 410 34.10 2.03 2.66
CA PRO A 410 35.34 2.34 3.39
C PRO A 410 36.40 1.22 3.30
N ASN A 411 35.94 -0.03 3.21
CA ASN A 411 36.78 -1.23 3.17
C ASN A 411 37.57 -1.37 1.86
N ALA A 412 37.16 -0.69 0.78
CA ALA A 412 37.88 -0.71 -0.49
C ALA A 412 39.02 0.34 -0.54
N ILE A 413 39.05 1.29 0.40
CA ILE A 413 40.06 2.35 0.42
C ILE A 413 41.37 1.86 1.05
N GLU A 414 41.33 0.90 1.98
CA GLU A 414 42.53 0.28 2.56
C GLU A 414 43.27 -0.66 1.57
N GLU A 415 42.55 -1.38 0.71
CA GLU A 415 43.17 -2.24 -0.32
C GLU A 415 43.66 -1.48 -1.56
N LEU A 416 43.18 -0.26 -1.79
CA LEU A 416 43.54 0.55 -2.97
C LEU A 416 44.81 1.38 -2.78
N GLY A 417 45.44 1.38 -1.59
CA GLY A 417 46.65 2.15 -1.30
C GLY A 417 47.87 1.81 -2.17
N THR A 418 47.92 0.61 -2.76
CA THR A 418 49.07 0.10 -3.55
C THR A 418 48.73 -0.26 -5.00
N ALA A 419 47.45 -0.17 -5.40
CA ALA A 419 47.00 -0.54 -6.74
C ALA A 419 47.33 0.53 -7.80
N THR A 420 47.79 0.08 -8.97
CA THR A 420 48.10 0.94 -10.11
C THR A 420 46.82 1.62 -10.66
N LEU A 421 46.99 2.76 -11.35
CA LEU A 421 45.87 3.51 -11.94
C LEU A 421 44.99 2.63 -12.84
N ALA A 422 45.60 1.68 -13.56
CA ALA A 422 44.90 0.72 -14.42
C ALA A 422 43.97 -0.23 -13.64
N GLN A 423 44.42 -0.73 -12.48
CA GLN A 423 43.61 -1.59 -11.62
C GLN A 423 42.44 -0.83 -11.00
N ARG A 424 42.64 0.45 -10.63
CA ARG A 424 41.57 1.33 -10.15
C ARG A 424 40.52 1.59 -11.23
N VAL A 425 40.95 1.83 -12.48
CA VAL A 425 40.05 2.01 -13.62
C VAL A 425 39.26 0.73 -13.90
N GLN A 426 39.91 -0.44 -13.85
CA GLN A 426 39.24 -1.72 -14.11
C GLN A 426 38.19 -2.06 -13.06
N VAL A 427 38.45 -1.76 -11.78
CA VAL A 427 37.45 -1.89 -10.71
C VAL A 427 36.29 -0.92 -10.94
N LEU A 428 36.57 0.34 -11.29
CA LEU A 428 35.52 1.31 -11.61
C LEU A 428 34.68 0.90 -12.82
N GLU A 429 35.29 0.38 -13.89
CA GLU A 429 34.61 -0.15 -15.07
C GLU A 429 33.70 -1.32 -14.72
N SER A 430 34.16 -2.23 -13.85
CA SER A 430 33.35 -3.35 -13.36
C SER A 430 32.14 -2.89 -12.54
N ILE A 431 32.30 -1.86 -11.70
CA ILE A 431 31.20 -1.25 -10.92
C ILE A 431 30.20 -0.58 -11.85
N VAL A 432 30.67 0.15 -12.87
CA VAL A 432 29.81 0.80 -13.86
C VAL A 432 29.05 -0.23 -14.70
N GLN A 433 29.70 -1.32 -15.13
CA GLN A 433 29.02 -2.42 -15.84
C GLN A 433 27.98 -3.12 -14.96
N GLN A 434 28.29 -3.34 -13.68
CA GLN A 434 27.37 -3.94 -12.74
C GLN A 434 26.14 -3.05 -12.49
N GLN A 435 26.34 -1.73 -12.34
CA GLN A 435 25.24 -0.77 -12.25
C GLN A 435 24.41 -0.70 -13.54
N ALA A 436 25.05 -0.76 -14.72
CA ALA A 436 24.35 -0.77 -16.00
C ALA A 436 23.49 -2.03 -16.18
N GLN A 437 23.98 -3.21 -15.79
CA GLN A 437 23.19 -4.44 -15.78
C GLN A 437 22.02 -4.36 -14.79
N GLN A 438 22.25 -3.78 -13.61
CA GLN A 438 21.21 -3.58 -12.61
C GLN A 438 20.12 -2.63 -13.11
N LEU A 439 20.50 -1.54 -13.80
CA LEU A 439 19.60 -0.62 -14.49
C LEU A 439 18.81 -1.32 -15.60
N GLN A 440 19.45 -2.14 -16.45
CA GLN A 440 18.75 -2.89 -17.51
C GLN A 440 17.77 -3.92 -16.95
N GLN A 441 18.15 -4.63 -15.88
CA GLN A 441 17.27 -5.59 -15.22
C GLN A 441 16.10 -4.88 -14.53
N MET A 442 16.34 -3.68 -13.99
CA MET A 442 15.33 -2.82 -13.42
C MET A 442 14.38 -2.28 -14.50
N THR A 443 14.87 -1.86 -15.67
CA THR A 443 14.05 -1.49 -16.82
C THR A 443 13.17 -2.66 -17.25
N LYS A 444 13.68 -3.90 -17.32
CA LYS A 444 12.87 -5.09 -17.63
C LYS A 444 11.81 -5.41 -16.57
N VAL A 445 12.16 -5.26 -15.30
CA VAL A 445 11.20 -5.37 -14.19
C VAL A 445 10.11 -4.31 -14.36
N LEU A 446 10.50 -3.04 -14.59
CA LEU A 446 9.60 -1.91 -14.84
C LEU A 446 8.75 -2.09 -16.11
N GLU A 447 9.25 -2.76 -17.14
CA GLU A 447 8.49 -3.10 -18.36
C GLU A 447 7.44 -4.19 -18.09
N GLY A 448 7.74 -5.17 -17.24
CA GLY A 448 6.77 -6.16 -16.75
C GLY A 448 5.73 -5.53 -15.83
N VAL A 449 6.17 -4.63 -14.95
CA VAL A 449 5.32 -3.78 -14.09
C VAL A 449 4.37 -2.95 -14.96
N GLN A 450 4.86 -2.23 -15.99
CA GLN A 450 4.01 -1.38 -16.84
C GLN A 450 2.99 -2.15 -17.67
N LYS A 451 3.25 -3.42 -18.00
CA LYS A 451 2.29 -4.29 -18.68
C LYS A 451 1.15 -4.76 -17.78
N ASP A 452 1.39 -4.93 -16.48
CA ASP A 452 0.48 -5.62 -15.55
C ASP A 452 0.04 -4.80 -14.31
N VAL A 453 0.60 -3.61 -14.06
CA VAL A 453 0.30 -2.78 -12.87
C VAL A 453 -0.84 -1.79 -13.04
N ARG A 454 -1.36 -1.59 -14.26
CA ARG A 454 -2.69 -1.00 -14.39
C ARG A 454 -3.75 -2.05 -14.02
N ARG A 455 -3.92 -2.29 -12.71
CA ARG A 455 -5.17 -2.79 -12.12
C ARG A 455 -6.24 -1.69 -12.03
N THR A 456 -6.03 -0.59 -12.73
CA THR A 456 -7.03 0.45 -12.96
C THR A 456 -7.86 0.05 -14.16
N VAL A 457 -9.16 -0.15 -13.96
CA VAL A 457 -10.12 -0.27 -15.06
C VAL A 457 -10.61 1.13 -15.37
N SER A 458 -10.33 1.65 -16.58
CA SER A 458 -10.97 2.88 -17.04
C SER A 458 -12.41 2.57 -17.44
N VAL A 459 -13.35 3.29 -16.84
CA VAL A 459 -14.77 3.10 -17.13
C VAL A 459 -15.33 4.39 -17.72
N MET A 460 -15.96 4.30 -18.88
CA MET A 460 -16.68 5.40 -19.51
C MET A 460 -18.18 5.12 -19.43
N GLN A 461 -18.96 6.10 -18.99
CA GLN A 461 -20.41 6.06 -19.08
C GLN A 461 -20.88 7.24 -19.92
N TYR A 462 -21.74 6.98 -20.89
CA TYR A 462 -22.31 8.02 -21.73
C TYR A 462 -23.82 7.78 -21.91
N ASN A 463 -24.61 8.84 -21.74
CA ASN A 463 -26.03 8.82 -22.10
C ASN A 463 -26.16 9.33 -23.54
N ILE A 464 -26.42 8.41 -24.47
CA ILE A 464 -26.39 8.69 -25.92
C ILE A 464 -27.51 9.63 -26.33
N LEU A 465 -28.63 9.61 -25.59
CA LEU A 465 -29.91 10.19 -26.00
C LEU A 465 -30.30 9.65 -27.37
N ALA A 466 -31.17 8.63 -27.33
CA ALA A 466 -31.65 7.90 -28.49
C ALA A 466 -31.93 8.83 -29.68
N SER A 467 -31.74 8.36 -30.91
CA SER A 467 -31.87 9.14 -32.15
C SER A 467 -33.15 10.00 -32.20
N TYR A 468 -34.27 9.52 -31.62
CA TYR A 468 -35.54 10.22 -31.56
C TYR A 468 -35.65 11.32 -30.49
N LEU A 469 -34.72 11.39 -29.52
CA LEU A 469 -34.64 12.41 -28.46
C LEU A 469 -33.53 13.43 -28.68
N GLY A 470 -32.54 13.15 -29.51
CA GLY A 470 -31.37 14.02 -29.66
C GLY A 470 -31.54 15.11 -30.72
N LYS A 471 -32.52 16.00 -30.60
CA LYS A 471 -32.65 17.20 -31.46
C LYS A 471 -32.34 18.45 -30.66
N ASN A 472 -31.65 19.44 -31.24
CA ASN A 472 -31.36 20.70 -30.54
C ASN A 472 -32.63 21.45 -30.16
N THR A 473 -33.71 21.22 -30.92
CA THR A 473 -35.07 21.70 -30.67
C THR A 473 -35.78 20.96 -29.51
N GLN A 474 -35.03 20.39 -28.57
CA GLN A 474 -35.57 19.82 -27.33
C GLN A 474 -35.20 20.76 -26.17
N PRO A 475 -36.05 20.88 -25.14
CA PRO A 475 -35.93 21.94 -24.13
C PRO A 475 -34.66 21.86 -23.27
N TRP A 476 -33.95 20.72 -23.27
CA TRP A 476 -32.69 20.55 -22.55
C TRP A 476 -31.45 21.00 -23.33
N PHE A 477 -31.54 21.26 -24.64
CA PHE A 477 -30.40 21.62 -25.48
C PHE A 477 -30.42 23.10 -25.85
N LEU A 478 -31.33 23.49 -26.75
CA LEU A 478 -31.53 24.86 -27.21
C LEU A 478 -30.20 25.64 -27.41
N TYR A 479 -29.17 24.98 -27.95
CA TYR A 479 -27.87 25.59 -28.19
C TYR A 479 -28.01 26.67 -29.26
N GLY A 480 -27.39 27.82 -29.02
CA GLY A 480 -27.53 29.02 -29.85
C GLY A 480 -28.44 30.09 -29.24
N ALA A 481 -29.20 29.76 -28.19
CA ALA A 481 -29.95 30.71 -27.38
C ALA A 481 -29.32 30.88 -25.98
N ASP A 482 -29.30 32.11 -25.45
CA ASP A 482 -28.78 32.39 -24.11
C ASP A 482 -29.95 32.45 -23.12
N ILE A 483 -30.30 31.27 -22.58
CA ILE A 483 -31.54 31.08 -21.82
C ILE A 483 -31.28 31.14 -20.33
N SER A 484 -31.95 32.04 -19.61
CA SER A 484 -31.92 32.10 -18.15
C SER A 484 -32.60 30.89 -17.50
N ALA A 485 -32.33 30.66 -16.21
CA ALA A 485 -32.95 29.55 -15.47
C ALA A 485 -34.49 29.64 -15.44
N GLU A 486 -35.03 30.86 -15.34
CA GLU A 486 -36.47 31.14 -15.31
C GLU A 486 -37.13 30.86 -16.67
N GLU A 487 -36.51 31.33 -17.77
CA GLU A 487 -36.98 31.04 -19.12
C GLU A 487 -36.92 29.54 -19.42
N ARG A 488 -35.86 28.86 -18.98
CA ARG A 488 -35.73 27.40 -19.11
C ARG A 488 -36.86 26.69 -18.37
N GLU A 489 -37.22 27.10 -17.16
CA GLU A 489 -38.36 26.54 -16.42
C GLU A 489 -39.68 26.74 -17.18
N GLN A 490 -39.91 27.93 -17.76
CA GLN A 490 -41.10 28.21 -18.57
C GLN A 490 -41.17 27.35 -19.84
N VAL A 491 -40.05 27.21 -20.55
CA VAL A 491 -39.91 26.32 -21.72
C VAL A 491 -40.25 24.87 -21.33
N PHE A 492 -39.68 24.37 -20.23
CA PHE A 492 -39.97 23.02 -19.73
C PHE A 492 -41.44 22.84 -19.34
N ALA A 493 -42.06 23.85 -18.71
CA ALA A 493 -43.47 23.81 -18.34
C ALA A 493 -44.36 23.73 -19.59
N ARG A 494 -44.08 24.53 -20.62
CA ARG A 494 -44.83 24.50 -21.90
C ARG A 494 -44.63 23.20 -22.66
N PHE A 495 -43.39 22.69 -22.73
CA PHE A 495 -43.08 21.42 -23.38
C PHE A 495 -43.76 20.21 -22.68
N ASN A 496 -43.83 20.23 -21.36
CA ASN A 496 -44.46 19.18 -20.58
C ASN A 496 -45.99 19.32 -20.47
N ALA A 497 -46.57 20.43 -20.93
CA ALA A 497 -48.02 20.59 -20.96
C ALA A 497 -48.68 19.50 -21.83
N ARG A 498 -49.79 18.96 -21.34
CA ARG A 498 -50.56 17.92 -22.01
C ARG A 498 -51.99 18.38 -22.28
N GLY A 499 -52.54 17.97 -23.42
CA GLY A 499 -53.94 18.14 -23.76
C GLY A 499 -54.86 17.20 -22.95
N PRO A 500 -56.18 17.34 -23.10
CA PRO A 500 -57.16 16.49 -22.40
C PRO A 500 -57.02 14.99 -22.70
N ASP A 501 -56.44 14.65 -23.85
CA ASP A 501 -56.16 13.29 -24.33
C ASP A 501 -54.75 12.79 -23.95
N GLY A 502 -53.98 13.59 -23.20
CA GLY A 502 -52.62 13.25 -22.79
C GLY A 502 -51.55 13.47 -23.87
N THR A 503 -51.89 14.07 -25.02
CA THR A 503 -50.93 14.42 -26.07
C THR A 503 -50.15 15.70 -25.73
N PRO A 504 -48.91 15.89 -26.24
CA PRO A 504 -48.18 17.14 -26.05
C PRO A 504 -48.96 18.35 -26.60
N LYS A 505 -49.15 19.38 -25.77
CA LYS A 505 -49.94 20.55 -26.15
C LYS A 505 -49.23 21.48 -27.14
N HIS A 506 -47.89 21.52 -27.09
CA HIS A 506 -47.06 22.41 -27.89
C HIS A 506 -45.90 21.61 -28.51
N ALA A 507 -45.59 21.89 -29.78
CA ALA A 507 -44.40 21.38 -30.48
C ALA A 507 -43.35 22.48 -30.61
N TRP A 508 -42.14 22.16 -31.10
CA TRP A 508 -41.20 23.20 -31.50
C TRP A 508 -41.69 23.86 -32.81
N PRO A 509 -41.60 25.19 -32.97
CA PRO A 509 -41.08 26.17 -32.02
C PRO A 509 -42.10 26.71 -31.00
N ASP A 510 -43.39 26.35 -31.09
CA ASP A 510 -44.49 26.91 -30.29
C ASP A 510 -44.25 26.96 -28.78
N TYR A 511 -43.61 25.94 -28.20
CA TYR A 511 -43.34 25.94 -26.75
C TYR A 511 -42.27 26.96 -26.34
N ALA A 512 -41.44 27.43 -27.27
CA ALA A 512 -40.40 28.44 -27.07
C ALA A 512 -40.83 29.83 -27.56
N THR A 513 -41.81 29.91 -28.46
CA THR A 513 -42.32 31.18 -29.00
C THR A 513 -42.83 32.12 -27.90
N GLY A 514 -42.32 33.35 -27.90
CA GLY A 514 -42.63 34.37 -26.90
C GLY A 514 -41.91 34.20 -25.56
N ILE A 515 -41.05 33.18 -25.44
CA ILE A 515 -40.02 33.08 -24.40
C ILE A 515 -38.66 33.42 -25.02
N LEU A 516 -38.33 32.78 -26.15
CA LEU A 516 -37.15 33.09 -26.95
C LEU A 516 -37.48 34.11 -28.04
N SER A 517 -36.49 34.92 -28.40
CA SER A 517 -36.58 35.81 -29.56
C SER A 517 -36.59 35.03 -30.88
N PRO A 518 -37.15 35.59 -31.97
CA PRO A 518 -37.12 34.96 -33.28
C PRO A 518 -35.68 34.65 -33.76
N GLU A 519 -34.72 35.52 -33.44
CA GLU A 519 -33.31 35.34 -33.76
C GLU A 519 -32.72 34.12 -33.04
N GLU A 520 -32.99 33.95 -31.75
CA GLU A 520 -32.56 32.79 -30.97
C GLU A 520 -33.17 31.49 -31.45
N ILE A 521 -34.46 31.50 -31.82
CA ILE A 521 -35.13 30.32 -32.41
C ILE A 521 -34.42 29.93 -33.71
N ALA A 522 -34.10 30.89 -34.57
CA ALA A 522 -33.39 30.65 -35.82
C ALA A 522 -31.95 30.14 -35.59
N GLU A 523 -31.25 30.61 -34.55
CA GLU A 523 -29.96 30.04 -34.14
C GLU A 523 -30.10 28.59 -33.69
N VAL A 524 -31.07 28.27 -32.82
CA VAL A 524 -31.32 26.90 -32.35
C VAL A 524 -31.58 25.95 -33.52
N GLU A 525 -32.38 26.37 -34.51
CA GLU A 525 -32.65 25.59 -35.71
C GLU A 525 -31.40 25.39 -36.58
N ARG A 526 -30.51 26.39 -36.64
CA ARG A 526 -29.24 26.27 -37.36
C ARG A 526 -28.32 25.22 -36.72
N TYR A 527 -28.25 25.21 -35.39
CA TYR A 527 -27.42 24.23 -34.66
C TYR A 527 -28.03 22.82 -34.67
N ASP A 528 -29.33 22.64 -34.95
CA ASP A 528 -29.99 21.32 -34.98
C ASP A 528 -29.35 20.34 -35.96
N ALA A 529 -28.74 20.83 -37.05
CA ALA A 529 -28.02 19.99 -38.00
C ALA A 529 -26.89 19.17 -37.34
N PHE A 530 -26.23 19.71 -36.32
CA PHE A 530 -25.17 19.01 -35.57
C PHE A 530 -25.70 17.97 -34.58
N PHE A 531 -27.01 18.00 -34.28
CA PHE A 531 -27.68 17.05 -33.41
C PHE A 531 -28.25 15.84 -34.16
N ARG A 532 -28.27 15.87 -35.49
CA ARG A 532 -28.68 14.72 -36.30
C ARG A 532 -27.85 13.48 -35.98
N TRP A 533 -28.53 12.34 -35.86
CA TRP A 533 -27.93 11.08 -35.41
C TRP A 533 -26.70 10.67 -36.23
N ASP A 534 -26.74 10.81 -37.56
CA ASP A 534 -25.62 10.45 -38.44
C ASP A 534 -24.32 11.20 -38.12
N PHE A 535 -24.41 12.46 -37.66
CA PHE A 535 -23.26 13.24 -37.22
C PHE A 535 -22.86 12.89 -35.79
N ARG A 536 -23.83 12.78 -34.88
CA ARG A 536 -23.57 12.48 -33.46
C ARG A 536 -22.90 11.13 -33.27
N ARG A 537 -23.38 10.07 -33.92
CA ARG A 537 -22.86 8.70 -33.73
C ARG A 537 -21.38 8.59 -34.11
N GLN A 538 -20.95 9.29 -35.16
CA GLN A 538 -19.53 9.30 -35.55
C GLN A 538 -18.69 10.05 -34.52
N LYS A 539 -19.16 11.21 -34.04
CA LYS A 539 -18.47 11.95 -32.98
C LYS A 539 -18.38 11.17 -31.67
N LEU A 540 -19.40 10.38 -31.35
CA LEU A 540 -19.38 9.48 -30.19
C LEU A 540 -18.33 8.40 -30.33
N LEU A 541 -18.19 7.79 -31.52
CA LEU A 541 -17.10 6.85 -31.80
C LEU A 541 -15.74 7.53 -31.65
N ASP A 542 -15.54 8.71 -32.25
CA ASP A 542 -14.29 9.47 -32.11
C ASP A 542 -13.95 9.72 -30.62
N GLN A 543 -14.94 10.05 -29.79
CA GLN A 543 -14.74 10.24 -28.34
C GLN A 543 -14.42 8.94 -27.60
N ILE A 544 -15.09 7.82 -27.93
CA ILE A 544 -14.79 6.51 -27.34
C ILE A 544 -13.34 6.12 -27.64
N GLU A 545 -12.89 6.33 -28.88
CA GLU A 545 -11.51 6.07 -29.28
C GLU A 545 -10.50 6.98 -28.56
N ILE A 546 -10.80 8.29 -28.46
CA ILE A 546 -9.92 9.26 -27.77
C ILE A 546 -9.82 8.96 -26.26
N MET A 547 -10.94 8.60 -25.62
CA MET A 547 -10.99 8.32 -24.19
C MET A 547 -10.39 6.96 -23.83
N ASP A 548 -10.31 6.04 -24.80
CA ASP A 548 -9.75 4.69 -24.67
C ASP A 548 -10.16 3.96 -23.36
N PRO A 549 -11.47 3.75 -23.11
CA PRO A 549 -11.92 3.05 -21.92
C PRO A 549 -11.62 1.54 -21.99
N ASP A 550 -11.63 0.90 -20.81
CA ASP A 550 -11.57 -0.56 -20.67
C ASP A 550 -12.96 -1.19 -20.65
N VAL A 551 -13.92 -0.45 -20.06
CA VAL A 551 -15.34 -0.78 -19.98
C VAL A 551 -16.13 0.46 -20.36
N LEU A 552 -17.14 0.28 -21.19
CA LEU A 552 -18.00 1.35 -21.70
C LEU A 552 -19.47 1.00 -21.42
N SER A 553 -20.20 1.94 -20.81
CA SER A 553 -21.65 1.85 -20.62
C SER A 553 -22.36 2.92 -21.46
N LEU A 554 -23.12 2.47 -22.45
CA LEU A 554 -23.94 3.31 -23.31
C LEU A 554 -25.40 3.18 -22.92
N VAL A 555 -25.99 4.29 -22.50
CA VAL A 555 -27.37 4.37 -21.99
C VAL A 555 -28.23 5.12 -23.01
N GLU A 556 -29.50 4.70 -23.13
CA GLU A 556 -30.41 5.14 -24.21
C GLU A 556 -29.88 4.82 -25.61
N LEU A 557 -29.19 3.68 -25.72
CA LEU A 557 -28.61 3.17 -26.95
C LEU A 557 -29.72 2.53 -27.81
N ASP A 558 -30.02 3.10 -28.96
CA ASP A 558 -31.02 2.60 -29.93
C ASP A 558 -30.42 1.99 -31.21
N ASP A 559 -29.11 2.13 -31.41
CA ASP A 559 -28.38 1.55 -32.53
C ASP A 559 -27.17 0.73 -32.04
N HIS A 560 -27.44 -0.29 -31.22
CA HIS A 560 -26.38 -1.16 -30.69
C HIS A 560 -25.57 -1.85 -31.79
N ALA A 561 -26.23 -2.24 -32.88
CA ALA A 561 -25.59 -2.91 -34.01
C ALA A 561 -24.46 -2.07 -34.62
N PHE A 562 -24.69 -0.76 -34.84
CA PHE A 562 -23.66 0.15 -35.35
C PHE A 562 -22.42 0.18 -34.46
N PHE A 563 -22.56 0.40 -33.15
CA PHE A 563 -21.40 0.45 -32.24
C PHE A 563 -20.73 -0.92 -32.08
N ALA A 564 -21.52 -2.01 -32.04
CA ALA A 564 -20.99 -3.35 -31.95
C ALA A 564 -20.16 -3.71 -33.19
N GLU A 565 -20.61 -3.34 -34.39
CA GLU A 565 -19.89 -3.55 -35.64
C GLU A 565 -18.62 -2.70 -35.72
N CYS A 566 -18.70 -1.40 -35.43
CA CYS A 566 -17.55 -0.50 -35.47
C CYS A 566 -16.45 -0.85 -34.45
N LEU A 567 -16.82 -1.39 -33.28
CA LEU A 567 -15.88 -1.69 -32.20
C LEU A 567 -15.51 -3.19 -32.13
N CYS A 568 -16.02 -4.03 -33.03
CA CYS A 568 -15.98 -5.49 -32.89
C CYS A 568 -14.57 -6.08 -32.81
N ASP A 569 -13.56 -5.45 -33.40
CA ASP A 569 -12.19 -5.97 -33.42
C ASP A 569 -11.60 -6.06 -32.00
N GLU A 570 -11.87 -5.04 -31.17
CA GLU A 570 -11.26 -4.93 -29.84
C GLU A 570 -12.25 -5.12 -28.68
N TRP A 571 -13.54 -4.92 -28.95
CA TRP A 571 -14.59 -4.91 -27.94
C TRP A 571 -15.57 -6.05 -28.14
N ASP A 572 -16.13 -6.49 -27.02
CA ASP A 572 -17.31 -7.34 -26.95
C ASP A 572 -18.41 -6.62 -26.16
N SER A 573 -19.67 -7.04 -26.30
CA SER A 573 -20.78 -6.28 -25.71
C SER A 573 -22.03 -7.11 -25.41
N VAL A 574 -22.82 -6.60 -24.46
CA VAL A 574 -24.20 -7.04 -24.20
C VAL A 574 -25.12 -5.84 -24.27
N PHE A 575 -26.29 -6.02 -24.86
CA PHE A 575 -27.34 -5.01 -24.95
C PHE A 575 -28.66 -5.53 -24.41
N ARG A 576 -29.37 -4.66 -23.68
CA ARG A 576 -30.75 -4.89 -23.26
C ARG A 576 -31.65 -3.74 -23.65
N LYS A 577 -32.49 -3.99 -24.65
CA LYS A 577 -33.58 -3.12 -25.06
C LYS A 577 -34.59 -2.90 -23.93
N ARG A 578 -35.20 -1.71 -23.85
CA ARG A 578 -36.36 -1.46 -22.99
C ARG A 578 -37.53 -2.39 -23.36
N PRO A 579 -38.36 -2.81 -22.38
CA PRO A 579 -39.52 -3.68 -22.61
C PRO A 579 -40.66 -3.00 -23.42
N ARG A 580 -40.61 -1.68 -23.59
CA ARG A 580 -41.65 -0.91 -24.29
C ARG A 580 -41.56 -1.14 -25.81
N ALA A 581 -42.63 -1.62 -26.42
CA ALA A 581 -42.67 -1.92 -27.85
C ALA A 581 -42.32 -0.73 -28.76
N SER A 582 -42.71 0.50 -28.37
CA SER A 582 -42.43 1.72 -29.12
C SER A 582 -41.02 2.30 -28.92
N SER A 583 -40.25 1.77 -27.97
CA SER A 583 -38.85 2.16 -27.78
C SER A 583 -37.97 1.26 -28.65
N ALA A 584 -36.92 1.84 -29.23
CA ALA A 584 -35.81 1.11 -29.84
C ALA A 584 -34.58 1.06 -28.91
N ASP A 585 -34.60 1.83 -27.82
CA ASP A 585 -33.44 2.13 -27.00
C ASP A 585 -33.30 1.23 -25.77
N GLY A 586 -32.11 1.23 -25.16
CA GLY A 586 -31.78 0.37 -24.02
C GLY A 586 -30.46 0.72 -23.37
N CYS A 587 -29.90 -0.26 -22.65
CA CYS A 587 -28.59 -0.17 -22.00
C CYS A 587 -27.63 -1.17 -22.63
N GLY A 588 -26.45 -0.69 -23.03
CA GLY A 588 -25.36 -1.50 -23.56
C GLY A 588 -24.12 -1.44 -22.67
N ILE A 589 -23.50 -2.58 -22.42
CA ILE A 589 -22.18 -2.68 -21.79
C ILE A 589 -21.21 -3.26 -22.80
N PHE A 590 -20.07 -2.60 -22.98
CA PHE A 590 -18.98 -3.01 -23.85
C PHE A 590 -17.71 -3.18 -23.00
N TRP A 591 -16.86 -4.14 -23.33
CA TRP A 591 -15.56 -4.35 -22.67
C TRP A 591 -14.46 -4.77 -23.65
N ARG A 592 -13.20 -4.44 -23.34
CA ARG A 592 -12.03 -4.87 -24.12
C ARG A 592 -11.83 -6.39 -24.04
N LYS A 593 -11.85 -7.07 -25.19
CA LYS A 593 -11.61 -8.53 -25.31
C LYS A 593 -10.24 -8.95 -24.81
N SER A 594 -9.24 -8.07 -24.99
CA SER A 594 -7.85 -8.30 -24.56
C SER A 594 -7.69 -8.29 -23.04
N LYS A 595 -8.59 -7.61 -22.31
CA LYS A 595 -8.52 -7.48 -20.84
C LYS A 595 -9.53 -8.35 -20.12
N PHE A 596 -10.70 -8.58 -20.69
CA PHE A 596 -11.78 -9.25 -19.99
C PHE A 596 -12.34 -10.47 -20.74
N GLU A 597 -12.79 -11.41 -19.93
CA GLU A 597 -13.60 -12.55 -20.31
C GLU A 597 -14.97 -12.41 -19.67
N LEU A 598 -16.04 -12.55 -20.46
CA LEU A 598 -17.39 -12.61 -19.92
C LEU A 598 -17.61 -13.95 -19.22
N LEU A 599 -17.94 -13.91 -17.93
CA LEU A 599 -18.33 -15.11 -17.17
C LEU A 599 -19.85 -15.29 -17.17
N ALA A 600 -20.60 -14.20 -16.99
CA ALA A 600 -22.05 -14.22 -16.94
C ALA A 600 -22.62 -12.86 -17.32
N SER A 601 -23.83 -12.87 -17.89
CA SER A 601 -24.61 -11.66 -18.13
C SER A 601 -26.07 -11.92 -17.79
N GLU A 602 -26.69 -11.00 -17.06
CA GLU A 602 -28.12 -11.05 -16.77
C GLU A 602 -28.72 -9.66 -16.91
N GLY A 603 -30.01 -9.61 -17.16
CA GLY A 603 -30.73 -8.35 -17.21
C GLY A 603 -32.19 -8.56 -16.89
N PHE A 604 -32.80 -7.51 -16.39
CA PHE A 604 -34.20 -7.53 -15.98
C PHE A 604 -34.87 -6.20 -16.32
N ASP A 605 -36.20 -6.24 -16.36
CA ASP A 605 -37.04 -5.08 -16.61
C ASP A 605 -37.65 -4.64 -15.29
N MET A 606 -37.44 -3.37 -14.94
CA MET A 606 -37.93 -2.80 -13.69
C MET A 606 -39.44 -2.59 -13.76
N VAL A 607 -40.13 -2.97 -12.68
CA VAL A 607 -41.55 -2.74 -12.48
C VAL A 607 -41.74 -1.39 -11.81
N ASP A 608 -42.32 -0.44 -12.54
CA ASP A 608 -42.52 0.93 -12.09
C ASP A 608 -43.88 1.13 -11.38
N GLY A 609 -44.82 0.21 -11.60
CA GLY A 609 -46.18 0.20 -11.01
C GLY A 609 -47.09 -0.82 -11.71
N SER A 610 -48.40 -0.63 -11.60
CA SER A 610 -49.40 -1.43 -12.31
C SER A 610 -50.32 -0.53 -13.16
N ASP A 611 -50.82 -1.02 -14.29
CA ASP A 611 -51.86 -0.34 -15.07
C ASP A 611 -53.25 -0.50 -14.40
N ASP A 612 -54.26 0.19 -14.95
CA ASP A 612 -55.65 0.15 -14.45
C ASP A 612 -56.27 -1.25 -14.46
N LYS A 613 -55.62 -2.22 -15.12
CA LYS A 613 -56.02 -3.63 -15.21
C LYS A 613 -55.16 -4.54 -14.32
N GLY A 614 -54.32 -3.96 -13.45
CA GLY A 614 -53.46 -4.68 -12.52
C GLY A 614 -52.20 -5.31 -13.15
N ARG A 615 -51.92 -5.06 -14.43
CA ARG A 615 -50.72 -5.59 -15.10
C ARG A 615 -49.51 -4.75 -14.77
N GLU A 616 -48.37 -5.40 -14.54
CA GLU A 616 -47.11 -4.72 -14.27
C GLU A 616 -46.74 -3.77 -15.41
N LYS A 617 -46.47 -2.52 -15.05
CA LYS A 617 -45.93 -1.51 -15.94
C LYS A 617 -44.41 -1.57 -15.89
N ARG A 618 -43.81 -2.12 -16.94
CA ARG A 618 -42.36 -2.21 -17.12
C ARG A 618 -41.89 -1.18 -18.14
N ASP A 619 -40.87 -0.42 -17.81
CA ASP A 619 -40.38 0.66 -18.69
C ASP A 619 -38.86 0.70 -18.80
N ARG A 620 -38.17 0.59 -17.67
CA ARG A 620 -36.72 0.69 -17.60
C ARG A 620 -36.08 -0.69 -17.56
N SER A 621 -34.91 -0.82 -18.17
CA SER A 621 -34.13 -2.05 -18.18
C SER A 621 -32.82 -1.86 -17.42
N CYS A 622 -32.33 -2.95 -16.84
CA CYS A 622 -31.02 -3.05 -16.21
C CYS A 622 -30.27 -4.22 -16.83
N VAL A 623 -28.99 -4.04 -17.11
CA VAL A 623 -28.09 -5.11 -17.57
C VAL A 623 -26.86 -5.19 -16.68
N MET A 624 -26.43 -6.41 -16.40
CA MET A 624 -25.35 -6.74 -15.48
C MET A 624 -24.44 -7.73 -16.18
N VAL A 625 -23.12 -7.52 -16.08
CA VAL A 625 -22.12 -8.45 -16.57
C VAL A 625 -21.10 -8.75 -15.48
N LEU A 626 -20.66 -10.01 -15.42
CA LEU A 626 -19.56 -10.48 -14.60
C LEU A 626 -18.35 -10.67 -15.52
N LEU A 627 -17.33 -9.85 -15.34
CA LEU A 627 -16.12 -9.83 -16.16
C LEU A 627 -14.94 -10.37 -15.37
N LYS A 628 -14.25 -11.38 -15.90
CA LYS A 628 -13.00 -11.89 -15.36
C LYS A 628 -11.82 -11.27 -16.09
N TRP A 629 -10.81 -10.83 -15.35
CA TRP A 629 -9.60 -10.31 -15.95
C TRP A 629 -8.78 -11.43 -16.61
N ARG A 630 -8.38 -11.23 -17.87
CA ARG A 630 -7.42 -12.06 -18.59
C ARG A 630 -5.99 -11.66 -18.23
N VAL A 631 -5.50 -12.04 -17.04
CA VAL A 631 -4.06 -11.99 -16.73
C VAL A 631 -3.51 -13.42 -16.72
N ALA A 632 -2.43 -13.67 -17.44
CA ALA A 632 -1.79 -14.98 -17.47
C ALA A 632 -1.31 -15.37 -16.07
N GLY A 633 -1.82 -16.50 -15.54
CA GLY A 633 -1.27 -17.16 -14.35
C GLY A 633 -1.80 -16.71 -12.98
N HIS A 634 -2.78 -15.80 -12.89
CA HIS A 634 -3.28 -15.31 -11.59
C HIS A 634 -4.81 -15.33 -11.41
N HIS A 635 -5.24 -15.66 -10.19
CA HIS A 635 -6.63 -15.51 -9.75
C HIS A 635 -6.91 -14.02 -9.46
N VAL A 636 -7.33 -13.27 -10.49
CA VAL A 636 -7.85 -11.92 -10.30
C VAL A 636 -9.33 -11.99 -9.93
N LEU A 637 -9.74 -11.22 -8.93
CA LEU A 637 -11.15 -11.11 -8.55
C LEU A 637 -11.96 -10.58 -9.74
N PRO A 638 -13.07 -11.25 -10.13
CA PRO A 638 -13.97 -10.74 -11.16
C PRO A 638 -14.54 -9.36 -10.82
N LEU A 639 -14.97 -8.63 -11.83
CA LEU A 639 -15.63 -7.32 -11.74
C LEU A 639 -17.09 -7.46 -12.16
N VAL A 640 -18.02 -6.93 -11.37
CA VAL A 640 -19.42 -6.80 -11.78
C VAL A 640 -19.64 -5.40 -12.32
N VAL A 641 -20.16 -5.29 -13.53
CA VAL A 641 -20.54 -4.01 -14.15
C VAL A 641 -22.04 -3.99 -14.37
N VAL A 642 -22.70 -2.94 -13.91
CA VAL A 642 -24.14 -2.73 -14.06
C VAL A 642 -24.37 -1.47 -14.89
N SER A 643 -25.27 -1.54 -15.87
CA SER A 643 -25.71 -0.40 -16.66
C SER A 643 -27.23 -0.28 -16.60
N THR A 644 -27.71 0.92 -16.28
CA THR A 644 -29.14 1.20 -16.12
C THR A 644 -29.45 2.67 -16.37
N HIS A 645 -30.73 3.01 -16.31
CA HIS A 645 -31.20 4.38 -16.24
C HIS A 645 -32.56 4.44 -15.54
N LEU A 646 -32.74 5.46 -14.71
CA LEU A 646 -33.91 5.58 -13.84
C LEU A 646 -34.95 6.55 -14.40
N ALA A 647 -36.07 6.71 -13.68
CA ALA A 647 -37.14 7.62 -14.07
C ALA A 647 -36.66 9.07 -14.26
N LYS A 648 -36.98 9.63 -15.44
CA LYS A 648 -36.32 10.76 -16.11
C LYS A 648 -36.41 12.14 -15.46
N ASP A 649 -37.37 12.40 -14.60
CA ASP A 649 -37.62 13.75 -14.10
C ASP A 649 -37.10 13.92 -12.66
N PRO A 650 -35.89 14.50 -12.46
CA PRO A 650 -35.33 14.70 -11.13
C PRO A 650 -36.14 15.69 -10.29
N TYR A 651 -37.02 16.48 -10.89
CA TYR A 651 -37.79 17.54 -10.23
C TYR A 651 -39.18 17.06 -9.79
N ASN A 652 -39.67 15.98 -10.37
CA ASN A 652 -40.95 15.39 -10.02
C ASN A 652 -40.84 14.45 -8.80
N LYS A 653 -41.39 14.89 -7.66
CA LYS A 653 -41.41 14.12 -6.41
C LYS A 653 -42.13 12.77 -6.53
N ALA A 654 -43.16 12.65 -7.39
CA ALA A 654 -43.82 11.37 -7.61
C ALA A 654 -42.91 10.37 -8.34
N GLN A 655 -42.03 10.85 -9.22
CA GLN A 655 -41.02 10.02 -9.88
C GLN A 655 -39.87 9.64 -8.94
N THR A 656 -39.62 10.39 -7.85
CA THR A 656 -38.66 9.98 -6.81
C THR A 656 -39.03 8.63 -6.21
N ALA A 657 -40.32 8.38 -5.93
CA ALA A 657 -40.77 7.08 -5.41
C ALA A 657 -40.54 5.94 -6.40
N ILE A 658 -40.69 6.20 -7.71
CA ILE A 658 -40.38 5.24 -8.77
C ILE A 658 -38.87 4.94 -8.79
N ARG A 659 -38.02 5.97 -8.75
CA ARG A 659 -36.55 5.79 -8.69
C ARG A 659 -36.11 4.95 -7.49
N VAL A 660 -36.69 5.19 -6.31
CA VAL A 660 -36.41 4.40 -5.10
C VAL A 660 -36.77 2.93 -5.34
N ARG A 661 -37.96 2.64 -5.89
CA ARG A 661 -38.38 1.28 -6.22
C ARG A 661 -37.45 0.61 -7.24
N GLN A 662 -37.00 1.35 -8.24
CA GLN A 662 -36.06 0.88 -9.25
C GLN A 662 -34.70 0.52 -8.63
N VAL A 663 -34.16 1.39 -7.76
CA VAL A 663 -32.92 1.11 -7.02
C VAL A 663 -33.06 -0.12 -6.12
N THR A 664 -34.18 -0.28 -5.43
CA THR A 664 -34.44 -1.49 -4.62
C THR A 664 -34.40 -2.76 -5.48
N GLN A 665 -35.03 -2.74 -6.65
CA GLN A 665 -35.00 -3.87 -7.59
C GLN A 665 -33.58 -4.16 -8.08
N ILE A 666 -32.79 -3.14 -8.43
CA ILE A 666 -31.38 -3.29 -8.80
C ILE A 666 -30.58 -3.96 -7.69
N MET A 667 -30.75 -3.54 -6.44
CA MET A 667 -30.00 -4.11 -5.31
C MET A 667 -30.41 -5.56 -5.03
N ALA A 668 -31.71 -5.88 -5.14
CA ALA A 668 -32.20 -7.25 -5.02
C ALA A 668 -31.62 -8.15 -6.11
N SER A 669 -31.73 -7.74 -7.38
CA SER A 669 -31.18 -8.50 -8.52
C SER A 669 -29.66 -8.60 -8.48
N LEU A 670 -28.95 -7.57 -8.01
CA LEU A 670 -27.49 -7.63 -7.83
C LEU A 670 -27.10 -8.67 -6.77
N THR A 671 -27.85 -8.73 -5.67
CA THR A 671 -27.63 -9.70 -4.60
C THR A 671 -27.86 -11.12 -5.11
N GLU A 672 -28.93 -11.35 -5.88
CA GLU A 672 -29.23 -12.63 -6.51
C GLU A 672 -28.15 -13.03 -7.52
N PHE A 673 -27.81 -12.12 -8.46
CA PHE A 673 -26.79 -12.33 -9.49
C PHE A 673 -25.43 -12.69 -8.87
N THR A 674 -24.96 -11.89 -7.92
CA THR A 674 -23.67 -12.15 -7.25
C THR A 674 -23.69 -13.42 -6.40
N SER A 675 -24.84 -13.80 -5.83
CA SER A 675 -24.98 -15.08 -5.11
C SER A 675 -24.91 -16.27 -6.05
N LYS A 676 -25.66 -16.21 -7.16
CA LYS A 676 -25.77 -17.27 -8.16
C LYS A 676 -24.42 -17.59 -8.82
N HIS A 677 -23.57 -16.58 -8.99
CA HIS A 677 -22.26 -16.71 -9.65
C HIS A 677 -21.07 -16.69 -8.66
N GLU A 678 -21.30 -16.96 -7.37
CA GLU A 678 -20.28 -16.97 -6.30
C GLU A 678 -19.42 -15.68 -6.24
N ALA A 679 -19.98 -14.56 -6.69
CA ALA A 679 -19.31 -13.27 -6.89
C ALA A 679 -19.64 -12.24 -5.77
N ARG A 680 -20.12 -12.68 -4.60
CA ARG A 680 -20.48 -11.79 -3.46
C ARG A 680 -19.33 -10.94 -2.94
N HIS A 681 -18.08 -11.31 -3.21
CA HIS A 681 -16.88 -10.57 -2.80
C HIS A 681 -16.33 -9.67 -3.93
N CYS A 682 -16.92 -9.71 -5.11
CA CYS A 682 -16.45 -8.97 -6.26
C CYS A 682 -16.80 -7.48 -6.14
N PRO A 683 -15.90 -6.57 -6.55
CA PRO A 683 -16.26 -5.16 -6.70
C PRO A 683 -17.39 -5.00 -7.71
N VAL A 684 -18.31 -4.08 -7.41
CA VAL A 684 -19.44 -3.73 -8.29
C VAL A 684 -19.26 -2.29 -8.75
N VAL A 685 -19.30 -2.07 -10.06
CA VAL A 685 -19.35 -0.75 -10.68
C VAL A 685 -20.73 -0.56 -11.27
N LEU A 686 -21.52 0.33 -10.66
CA LEU A 686 -22.86 0.65 -11.13
C LEU A 686 -22.82 1.97 -11.91
N LEU A 687 -23.18 1.87 -13.18
CA LEU A 687 -23.15 2.92 -14.19
C LEU A 687 -24.58 3.22 -14.64
N GLY A 688 -24.83 4.48 -14.96
CA GLY A 688 -26.12 4.87 -15.51
C GLY A 688 -26.54 6.29 -15.19
N ASP A 689 -27.62 6.71 -15.85
CA ASP A 689 -28.29 7.95 -15.53
C ASP A 689 -29.34 7.70 -14.43
N LEU A 690 -29.01 8.12 -13.20
CA LEU A 690 -29.93 7.97 -12.06
C LEU A 690 -31.00 9.06 -11.99
N ASN A 691 -30.93 10.11 -12.82
CA ASN A 691 -31.91 11.18 -12.84
C ASN A 691 -32.25 11.75 -11.44
N ALA A 692 -31.22 12.12 -10.67
CA ALA A 692 -31.37 12.64 -9.31
C ALA A 692 -30.45 13.84 -9.05
N ARG A 693 -30.97 14.87 -8.35
CA ARG A 693 -30.19 16.05 -7.94
C ARG A 693 -29.18 15.71 -6.84
N HIS A 694 -29.61 14.92 -5.86
CA HIS A 694 -28.79 14.47 -4.73
C HIS A 694 -29.11 13.01 -4.37
N PHE A 695 -28.07 12.19 -4.19
CA PHE A 695 -28.24 10.78 -3.81
C PHE A 695 -28.97 10.59 -2.47
N GLY A 696 -28.90 11.60 -1.58
CA GLY A 696 -29.62 11.61 -0.31
C GLY A 696 -31.14 11.53 -0.43
N GLU A 697 -31.73 12.01 -1.53
CA GLU A 697 -33.17 11.96 -1.78
C GLU A 697 -33.66 10.53 -2.05
N ILE A 698 -32.84 9.73 -2.74
CA ILE A 698 -33.11 8.31 -2.97
C ILE A 698 -32.90 7.53 -1.67
N ARG A 699 -31.84 7.86 -0.90
CA ARG A 699 -31.52 7.18 0.37
C ARG A 699 -32.54 7.45 1.49
N GLY A 700 -33.07 8.67 1.58
CA GLY A 700 -33.99 9.11 2.63
C GLY A 700 -35.38 8.47 2.54
N HIS A 701 -35.87 8.21 1.32
CA HIS A 701 -37.17 7.57 1.10
C HIS A 701 -37.15 6.04 1.20
N GLY A 702 -36.02 5.39 0.93
CA GLY A 702 -35.87 3.94 1.11
C GLY A 702 -35.95 3.46 2.57
N ALA A 703 -35.75 4.36 3.54
CA ALA A 703 -35.89 4.05 4.97
C ALA A 703 -37.35 4.02 5.45
N GLN A 704 -38.31 4.49 4.66
CA GLN A 704 -39.72 4.62 5.03
C GLN A 704 -40.66 3.61 4.34
N SER A 705 -40.18 2.83 3.36
CA SER A 705 -40.99 1.79 2.71
C SER A 705 -40.95 0.47 3.49
N SER A 706 -42.12 -0.14 3.73
CA SER A 706 -42.29 -1.42 4.42
C SER A 706 -41.44 -2.57 3.86
N ASP A 707 -41.13 -2.54 2.56
CA ASP A 707 -40.32 -3.58 1.90
C ASP A 707 -38.84 -3.55 2.32
N ALA A 708 -38.33 -2.40 2.79
CA ALA A 708 -36.96 -2.28 3.27
C ALA A 708 -36.76 -2.93 4.66
N GLN A 709 -37.83 -3.10 5.45
CA GLN A 709 -37.77 -3.76 6.75
C GLN A 709 -37.58 -5.28 6.64
N ALA A 710 -38.06 -5.92 5.56
CA ALA A 710 -37.87 -7.35 5.36
C ALA A 710 -36.40 -7.72 5.04
N SER A 711 -35.67 -6.85 4.33
CA SER A 711 -34.26 -7.08 3.95
C SER A 711 -33.25 -6.95 5.08
N ARG A 712 -33.65 -6.41 6.25
CA ARG A 712 -32.74 -6.21 7.40
C ARG A 712 -32.51 -7.47 8.23
N ASN A 713 -33.32 -8.51 8.04
CA ASN A 713 -33.24 -9.74 8.86
C ASN A 713 -32.32 -10.83 8.28
N GLU A 714 -31.77 -10.65 7.08
CA GLU A 714 -30.74 -11.53 6.53
C GLU A 714 -29.44 -10.73 6.38
N GLY A 715 -28.35 -11.22 6.98
CA GLY A 715 -27.03 -10.56 7.06
C GLY A 715 -26.34 -10.31 5.72
N SER A 716 -26.93 -9.45 4.88
CA SER A 716 -26.48 -9.07 3.55
C SER A 716 -25.54 -7.88 3.62
N ILE A 717 -24.26 -8.14 3.89
CA ILE A 717 -23.21 -7.16 3.59
C ILE A 717 -22.94 -7.27 2.09
N LEU A 718 -23.55 -6.39 1.29
CA LEU A 718 -23.11 -6.20 -0.09
C LEU A 718 -21.66 -5.65 -0.08
N PRO A 719 -20.79 -6.13 -0.98
CA PRO A 719 -19.39 -5.67 -1.07
C PRO A 719 -19.32 -4.20 -1.48
N HIS A 720 -18.11 -3.62 -1.44
CA HIS A 720 -17.85 -2.23 -1.83
C HIS A 720 -18.42 -1.89 -3.23
N VAL A 721 -19.62 -1.29 -3.26
CA VAL A 721 -20.23 -0.77 -4.49
C VAL A 721 -19.61 0.59 -4.80
N ILE A 722 -18.94 0.68 -5.96
CA ILE A 722 -18.47 1.95 -6.51
C ILE A 722 -19.57 2.47 -7.44
N LEU A 723 -20.07 3.65 -7.09
CA LEU A 723 -21.10 4.34 -7.83
C LEU A 723 -20.45 5.39 -8.73
N VAL A 724 -20.65 5.30 -10.04
CA VAL A 724 -20.12 6.26 -11.03
C VAL A 724 -21.31 6.85 -11.79
N PHE A 725 -21.54 8.15 -11.62
CA PHE A 725 -22.70 8.86 -12.19
C PHE A 725 -22.30 10.18 -12.82
N LEU A 726 -23.05 10.57 -13.84
CA LEU A 726 -23.20 11.97 -14.24
C LEU A 726 -24.24 12.63 -13.32
N LEU A 727 -23.78 13.58 -12.50
CA LEU A 727 -24.65 14.64 -11.96
C LEU A 727 -24.81 15.65 -13.10
N LEU A 728 -25.98 15.68 -13.73
CA LEU A 728 -26.36 16.75 -14.65
C LEU A 728 -26.73 18.02 -13.86
#